data_AF-A0AAW0EAY6-F1
#
_entry.id   AF-A0AAW0EAY6-F1
#
_cell.length_a   1.000
_cell.length_b   1.000
_cell.length_c   1.000
_cell.angle_alpha   90.00
_cell.angle_beta   90.00
_cell.angle_gamma   90.00
#
_symmetry.space_group_name_H-M   'P 1'
#
loop_
_entity.id
_entity.type
_entity.pdbx_description
1 polymer ?
#
loop_
_entity_poly.entity_id
_entity_poly.type
_entity_poly.pdbx_seq_one_letter_code
_entity_poly.pdbx_strand_id
1 'polypeptide(L)'
;MSDQDPGAYDINDAKAVQNLLNQIGASQAWKTVINEAEPGGSSSSIHATDVQSASLEPETKIEHTNPHSVASLLSQLQSHVPTSHSGQWQSYNPAPIRSPPTRDAVPPVRHDSRSSQDREDNIIHTTPAHPGQRPESTTNGELDLRHYTFQQALPILTQLASRKELVDAFKAMKAEQDALERRLLEERNAITRKYEEKIKVAMTKASLIGSGISKHEATMLNDGYKKELGKFDRERVIPAWEGLVGQQQETLASYGVPTMYTTSTAADREGPSLKPGCVLHVFPASSRVSSAAGHSFNMPYVDFFSDDDWVSIYYTTNSPFGNVGGFDPEKPTIMMLHPTFLDSSWLNDQFGDPRLDKNFNLIAFDMRKPQYPLLKTEIPLTTRFDEMCLSLTLCNVPPPTELKWVFNAFDEVMQSWCYADDLESFEHVCMEAVKFIVGPNCDPDLLDDLIAHWEVMMPPRRRRRMVELMNIVMNRTPLKADILKEVRQPVLIIHGERNETCPQKYAERLQSELVNAEGGAILYTVKGSLSSHWLHPICLSNTIFNLAGGAGALNIVSGTATITNQVFAKFLSRLPHHRSDLKKPAKSKRDRMAEALQRLAELIGDQSIASRDPYSSLSFSCLPSDVVKGQAESLALYKKGESDAFDPTGPDGRPIRKYSEKKDEHWFQGEKDGISYASTTFTKLGKQNLEPHERQLPMPASDSSGDLAHQGRLRRATISPNAVDKPAIKGSMAKVVGSNTSASFQRMLK
;
A
#
# COMPACT_ATOMS: atom_id res chain seq x y z
N MET A 1 -4.79 6.51 -35.31
CA MET A 1 -3.36 6.83 -35.24
C MET A 1 -3.07 7.08 -33.77
N SER A 2 -2.20 6.26 -33.22
CA SER A 2 -1.83 6.24 -31.81
C SER A 2 -0.94 7.44 -31.48
N ASP A 3 -1.40 8.31 -30.57
CA ASP A 3 -0.51 9.17 -29.80
C ASP A 3 0.31 8.27 -28.88
N GLN A 4 1.54 7.99 -29.31
CA GLN A 4 2.55 7.38 -28.46
C GLN A 4 3.11 8.46 -27.54
N ASP A 5 2.96 8.22 -26.23
CA ASP A 5 3.59 8.99 -25.16
C ASP A 5 5.13 8.98 -25.35
N PRO A 6 5.79 10.13 -25.56
CA PRO A 6 7.23 10.18 -25.85
C PRO A 6 8.13 9.80 -24.65
N GLY A 7 7.57 9.35 -23.53
CA GLY A 7 8.30 8.91 -22.33
C GLY A 7 8.33 7.39 -22.07
N ALA A 8 7.66 6.56 -22.88
CA ALA A 8 7.60 5.12 -22.64
C ALA A 8 8.88 4.42 -23.15
N TYR A 9 9.72 3.94 -22.23
CA TYR A 9 10.88 3.11 -22.56
C TYR A 9 10.43 1.74 -23.09
N ASP A 10 10.81 1.44 -24.34
CA ASP A 10 10.61 0.12 -24.95
C ASP A 10 11.66 -0.86 -24.40
N ILE A 11 11.21 -1.93 -23.74
CA ILE A 11 12.08 -2.98 -23.20
C ILE A 11 12.84 -3.76 -24.30
N ASN A 12 12.46 -3.59 -25.56
CA ASN A 12 13.22 -4.10 -26.70
C ASN A 12 14.44 -3.23 -27.05
N ASP A 13 14.64 -2.09 -26.38
CA ASP A 13 15.79 -1.22 -26.56
C ASP A 13 17.06 -1.88 -26.00
N ALA A 14 17.90 -2.36 -26.91
CA ALA A 14 19.22 -2.91 -26.58
C ALA A 14 20.07 -1.94 -25.74
N LYS A 15 19.81 -0.63 -25.85
CA LYS A 15 20.49 0.41 -25.06
C LYS A 15 20.10 0.36 -23.59
N ALA A 16 18.86 0.01 -23.24
CA ALA A 16 18.43 -0.11 -21.85
C ALA A 16 19.10 -1.29 -21.15
N VAL A 17 19.18 -2.45 -21.82
CA VAL A 17 19.93 -3.62 -21.32
C VAL A 17 21.42 -3.31 -21.17
N GLN A 18 22.01 -2.64 -22.18
CA GLN A 18 23.40 -2.22 -22.10
C GLN A 18 23.63 -1.22 -20.95
N ASN A 19 22.71 -0.30 -20.68
CA ASN A 19 22.79 0.65 -19.57
C ASN A 19 22.77 -0.07 -18.22
N LEU A 20 21.91 -1.07 -18.05
CA LEU A 20 21.86 -1.87 -16.83
C LEU A 20 23.17 -2.64 -16.61
N LEU A 21 23.71 -3.27 -17.66
CA LEU A 21 25.00 -3.96 -17.59
C LEU A 21 26.15 -3.01 -17.27
N ASN A 22 26.16 -1.82 -17.87
CA ASN A 22 27.14 -0.78 -17.58
C ASN A 22 27.02 -0.29 -16.12
N GLN A 23 25.80 -0.17 -15.59
CA GLN A 23 25.55 0.24 -14.21
C GLN A 23 26.00 -0.85 -13.22
N ILE A 24 25.74 -2.12 -13.53
CA ILE A 24 26.26 -3.26 -12.75
C ILE A 24 27.79 -3.26 -12.77
N GLY A 25 28.41 -3.08 -13.95
CA GLY A 25 29.86 -2.95 -14.09
C GLY A 25 30.47 -1.74 -13.36
N ALA A 26 29.69 -0.67 -13.18
CA ALA A 26 30.10 0.52 -12.43
C ALA A 26 29.92 0.38 -10.90
N SER A 27 29.16 -0.62 -10.44
CA SER A 27 28.83 -0.79 -9.02
C SER A 27 30.06 -1.14 -8.16
N GLN A 28 30.04 -0.73 -6.90
CA GLN A 28 31.14 -1.03 -5.96
C GLN A 28 31.28 -2.54 -5.70
N ALA A 29 30.17 -3.27 -5.61
CA ALA A 29 30.19 -4.72 -5.46
C ALA A 29 30.94 -5.41 -6.61
N TRP A 30 30.73 -4.94 -7.84
CA TRP A 30 31.44 -5.41 -9.02
C TRP A 30 32.95 -5.14 -8.95
N LYS A 31 33.33 -3.92 -8.53
CA LYS A 31 34.74 -3.54 -8.39
C LYS A 31 35.47 -4.33 -7.29
N THR A 32 34.81 -4.61 -6.17
CA THR A 32 35.38 -5.41 -5.08
C THR A 32 35.69 -6.84 -5.54
N VAL A 33 34.75 -7.48 -6.25
CA VAL A 33 34.92 -8.86 -6.74
C VAL A 33 36.04 -8.97 -7.78
N ILE A 34 36.16 -7.99 -8.69
CA ILE A 34 37.26 -7.98 -9.68
C ILE A 34 38.62 -7.77 -9.00
N ASN A 35 38.71 -6.87 -8.02
CA ASN A 35 39.98 -6.56 -7.37
C ASN A 35 40.46 -7.67 -6.41
N GLU A 36 39.56 -8.50 -5.88
CA GLU A 36 39.90 -9.63 -5.01
C GLU A 36 40.31 -10.90 -5.79
N ALA A 37 39.99 -10.99 -7.08
CA ALA A 37 40.25 -12.18 -7.89
C ALA A 37 41.69 -12.28 -8.45
N GLU A 38 42.55 -11.30 -8.20
CA GLU A 38 43.98 -11.39 -8.58
C GLU A 38 44.72 -12.35 -7.63
N PRO A 39 45.31 -13.46 -8.12
CA PRO A 39 46.00 -14.42 -7.28
C PRO A 39 47.37 -13.89 -6.87
N GLY A 40 47.40 -13.02 -5.87
CA GLY A 40 48.61 -12.61 -5.16
C GLY A 40 49.09 -13.73 -4.25
N GLY A 41 50.05 -14.52 -4.73
CA GLY A 41 50.73 -15.54 -3.91
C GLY A 41 51.35 -14.91 -2.66
N SER A 42 50.92 -15.37 -1.48
CA SER A 42 51.57 -15.04 -0.22
C SER A 42 51.74 -16.30 0.63
N SER A 43 52.99 -16.73 0.73
CA SER A 43 53.49 -17.68 1.71
C SER A 43 53.27 -17.14 3.12
N SER A 44 52.61 -17.94 3.95
CA SER A 44 52.37 -17.66 5.36
C SER A 44 53.63 -17.96 6.17
N SER A 45 54.26 -16.95 6.78
CA SER A 45 55.16 -17.16 7.92
C SER A 45 54.53 -16.57 9.18
N ILE A 46 54.21 -17.46 10.10
CA ILE A 46 53.76 -17.18 11.46
C ILE A 46 54.92 -16.56 12.24
N HIS A 47 54.72 -15.40 12.85
CA HIS A 47 55.49 -15.01 14.02
C HIS A 47 54.61 -14.31 15.05
N ALA A 48 54.59 -14.92 16.23
CA ALA A 48 54.07 -14.39 17.48
C ALA A 48 55.12 -13.50 18.17
N THR A 49 54.67 -12.39 18.76
CA THR A 49 55.15 -11.74 20.00
C THR A 49 54.22 -10.53 20.21
N ASP A 50 53.42 -10.44 21.26
CA ASP A 50 53.73 -10.27 22.69
C ASP A 50 54.07 -8.82 23.09
N VAL A 51 53.57 -8.48 24.27
CA VAL A 51 53.20 -7.19 24.84
C VAL A 51 54.38 -6.27 25.16
N GLN A 52 54.22 -4.95 24.94
CA GLN A 52 54.79 -3.93 25.84
C GLN A 52 54.13 -2.55 25.75
N SER A 53 53.89 -1.98 26.94
CA SER A 53 53.30 -0.68 27.24
C SER A 53 54.37 0.40 27.51
N ALA A 54 54.16 1.62 27.03
CA ALA A 54 54.57 2.94 27.60
C ALA A 54 54.39 4.02 26.50
N SER A 55 53.46 4.97 26.60
CA SER A 55 53.52 6.25 27.34
C SER A 55 54.68 7.18 26.92
N LEU A 56 54.35 8.20 26.11
CA LEU A 56 54.61 9.65 26.32
C LEU A 56 54.71 10.41 24.99
N GLU A 57 53.84 11.42 24.86
CA GLU A 57 53.95 12.62 24.01
C GLU A 57 55.22 13.45 24.34
N PRO A 58 55.70 14.43 23.53
CA PRO A 58 54.87 15.43 22.82
C PRO A 58 55.34 15.98 21.46
N GLU A 59 54.39 16.70 20.84
CA GLU A 59 54.48 17.87 19.95
C GLU A 59 55.64 17.99 18.93
N THR A 60 55.29 18.02 17.64
CA THR A 60 55.96 18.91 16.67
C THR A 60 54.95 19.54 15.70
N LYS A 61 55.05 20.86 15.60
CA LYS A 61 54.41 21.75 14.63
C LYS A 61 54.83 21.40 13.20
N ILE A 62 53.87 21.32 12.28
CA ILE A 62 54.12 21.42 10.85
C ILE A 62 53.12 22.42 10.26
N GLU A 63 53.66 23.55 9.78
CA GLU A 63 53.01 24.49 8.88
C GLU A 63 52.93 23.86 7.48
N HIS A 64 51.76 23.90 6.84
CA HIS A 64 51.65 23.82 5.38
C HIS A 64 50.39 24.53 4.86
N THR A 65 50.63 25.72 4.31
CA THR A 65 50.14 26.25 3.02
C THR A 65 48.76 25.79 2.50
N ASN A 66 47.82 26.75 2.53
CA ASN A 66 46.59 26.80 1.74
C ASN A 66 46.79 26.48 0.24
N PRO A 67 45.90 25.67 -0.37
CA PRO A 67 45.57 25.80 -1.77
C PRO A 67 44.16 26.38 -1.97
N HIS A 68 44.10 27.27 -2.94
CA HIS A 68 42.97 28.07 -3.40
C HIS A 68 41.63 27.32 -3.50
N SER A 69 40.62 27.88 -2.83
CA SER A 69 39.21 27.47 -2.95
C SER A 69 38.58 28.02 -4.23
N VAL A 70 37.86 27.14 -4.93
CA VAL A 70 37.02 27.35 -6.12
C VAL A 70 35.95 28.45 -5.91
N ALA A 71 35.71 28.86 -4.66
CA ALA A 71 34.78 29.93 -4.29
C ALA A 71 35.18 31.34 -4.80
N SER A 72 36.45 31.59 -5.14
CA SER A 72 36.87 32.91 -5.68
C SER A 72 36.56 33.11 -7.18
N LEU A 73 36.26 32.03 -7.91
CA LEU A 73 36.03 32.06 -9.37
C LEU A 73 34.55 32.21 -9.74
N LEU A 74 33.62 31.90 -8.82
CA LEU A 74 32.18 32.04 -9.05
C LEU A 74 31.64 33.44 -8.73
N SER A 75 32.43 34.29 -8.07
CA SER A 75 32.02 35.66 -7.72
C SER A 75 32.18 36.68 -8.85
N GLN A 76 32.64 36.26 -10.04
CA GLN A 76 32.86 37.16 -11.21
C GLN A 76 31.85 36.94 -12.36
N LEU A 77 30.85 36.08 -12.21
CA LEU A 77 29.85 35.79 -13.27
C LEU A 77 28.43 36.32 -13.00
N GLN A 78 28.24 37.14 -11.96
CA GLN A 78 26.94 37.76 -11.65
C GLN A 78 26.99 39.28 -11.77
N SER A 79 27.11 39.79 -13.00
CA SER A 79 26.70 41.15 -13.29
C SER A 79 26.28 41.25 -14.75
N HIS A 80 24.99 41.05 -15.04
CA HIS A 80 24.25 41.81 -16.06
C HIS A 80 22.75 41.51 -15.91
N VAL A 81 22.03 42.49 -15.36
CA VAL A 81 20.59 42.64 -15.47
C VAL A 81 20.33 43.62 -16.62
N PRO A 82 19.30 43.38 -17.45
CA PRO A 82 18.44 44.48 -17.83
C PRO A 82 16.98 44.18 -17.51
N THR A 83 16.42 45.07 -16.70
CA THR A 83 15.00 45.38 -16.55
C THR A 83 14.33 45.60 -17.90
N SER A 84 13.10 45.09 -18.10
CA SER A 84 11.91 45.86 -18.50
C SER A 84 10.67 44.99 -18.81
N HIS A 85 9.51 45.58 -18.47
CA HIS A 85 8.17 45.42 -19.04
C HIS A 85 7.19 44.34 -18.54
N SER A 86 6.26 44.84 -17.73
CA SER A 86 4.83 44.53 -17.68
C SER A 86 4.21 44.16 -19.04
N GLY A 87 3.53 43.01 -19.09
CA GLY A 87 2.72 42.59 -20.22
C GLY A 87 1.48 41.82 -19.75
N GLN A 88 0.31 42.32 -20.15
CA GLN A 88 -1.02 41.74 -19.96
C GLN A 88 -1.12 40.34 -20.56
N TRP A 89 -1.79 39.43 -19.86
CA TRP A 89 -2.19 38.13 -20.42
C TRP A 89 -3.43 38.32 -21.30
N GLN A 90 -3.24 38.25 -22.63
CA GLN A 90 -4.33 38.12 -23.60
C GLN A 90 -4.67 36.64 -23.80
N SER A 91 -5.97 36.36 -23.73
CA SER A 91 -6.62 35.09 -24.02
C SER A 91 -6.46 34.72 -25.50
N TYR A 92 -5.98 33.51 -25.77
CA TYR A 92 -5.96 32.92 -27.12
C TYR A 92 -7.23 32.09 -27.35
N ASN A 93 -7.99 32.44 -28.38
CA ASN A 93 -9.06 31.64 -28.98
C ASN A 93 -8.47 30.68 -30.03
N PRO A 94 -8.82 29.38 -30.06
CA PRO A 94 -8.41 28.48 -31.13
C PRO A 94 -9.38 28.52 -32.33
N ALA A 95 -8.81 28.49 -33.54
CA ALA A 95 -9.51 28.38 -34.82
C ALA A 95 -9.88 26.90 -35.15
N PRO A 96 -10.87 26.64 -36.04
CA PRO A 96 -11.51 25.34 -36.19
C PRO A 96 -10.74 24.36 -37.10
N ILE A 97 -10.77 23.09 -36.69
CA ILE A 97 -10.16 21.93 -37.33
C ILE A 97 -10.95 21.50 -38.58
N ARG A 98 -10.24 21.33 -39.70
CA ARG A 98 -10.76 20.73 -40.94
C ARG A 98 -10.79 19.19 -40.84
N SER A 99 -11.87 18.59 -41.31
CA SER A 99 -12.06 17.14 -41.43
C SER A 99 -11.25 16.53 -42.59
N PRO A 100 -10.72 15.30 -42.43
CA PRO A 100 -10.06 14.56 -43.51
C PRO A 100 -11.04 13.63 -44.27
N PRO A 101 -10.68 13.20 -45.50
CA PRO A 101 -11.55 12.46 -46.40
C PRO A 101 -11.56 10.96 -46.15
N THR A 102 -12.70 10.35 -46.47
CA THR A 102 -12.98 8.91 -46.59
C THR A 102 -12.07 8.23 -47.61
N ARG A 103 -11.63 7.00 -47.29
CA ARG A 103 -10.99 6.11 -48.25
C ARG A 103 -11.47 4.67 -48.09
N ASP A 104 -11.93 4.13 -49.21
CA ASP A 104 -12.52 2.83 -49.43
C ASP A 104 -11.52 1.65 -49.46
N ALA A 105 -12.13 0.47 -49.33
CA ALA A 105 -11.82 -0.82 -49.98
C ALA A 105 -10.68 -1.69 -49.43
N VAL A 106 -11.09 -2.81 -48.83
CA VAL A 106 -10.31 -4.02 -48.51
C VAL A 106 -10.61 -5.11 -49.57
N PRO A 107 -9.62 -5.80 -50.15
CA PRO A 107 -9.84 -7.02 -50.93
C PRO A 107 -9.67 -8.32 -50.09
N PRO A 108 -10.19 -9.47 -50.55
CA PRO A 108 -10.46 -10.63 -49.70
C PRO A 108 -9.27 -11.59 -49.56
N VAL A 109 -9.21 -12.24 -48.39
CA VAL A 109 -8.26 -13.30 -48.02
C VAL A 109 -8.69 -14.64 -48.62
N ARG A 110 -7.75 -15.33 -49.28
CA ARG A 110 -7.91 -16.71 -49.79
C ARG A 110 -7.69 -17.72 -48.67
N HIS A 111 -8.59 -18.70 -48.57
CA HIS A 111 -8.42 -19.93 -47.81
C HIS A 111 -7.60 -20.94 -48.63
N ASP A 112 -6.47 -21.39 -48.10
CA ASP A 112 -5.81 -22.62 -48.56
C ASP A 112 -6.01 -23.73 -47.53
N SER A 113 -6.72 -24.76 -47.96
CA SER A 113 -6.87 -26.05 -47.29
C SER A 113 -5.73 -26.95 -47.73
N ARG A 114 -4.92 -27.45 -46.79
CA ARG A 114 -3.95 -28.52 -47.08
C ARG A 114 -4.24 -29.76 -46.24
N SER A 115 -4.55 -30.81 -46.99
CA SER A 115 -4.82 -32.20 -46.64
C SER A 115 -3.68 -32.86 -45.88
N SER A 116 -4.04 -33.58 -44.81
CA SER A 116 -3.21 -34.61 -44.19
C SER A 116 -3.61 -35.97 -44.75
N GLN A 117 -2.68 -36.69 -45.36
CA GLN A 117 -2.79 -38.12 -45.64
C GLN A 117 -1.44 -38.81 -45.42
N ASP A 118 -1.50 -39.81 -44.54
CA ASP A 118 -0.89 -41.13 -44.60
C ASP A 118 0.64 -41.25 -44.78
N ARG A 119 1.30 -41.73 -43.72
CA ARG A 119 2.19 -42.90 -43.84
C ARG A 119 2.50 -43.58 -42.51
N GLU A 120 2.00 -44.80 -42.39
CA GLU A 120 2.39 -45.84 -41.44
C GLU A 120 3.73 -46.52 -41.84
N ASP A 121 4.34 -47.11 -40.81
CA ASP A 121 5.24 -48.26 -40.76
C ASP A 121 6.63 -48.24 -41.44
N ASN A 122 7.67 -48.31 -40.59
CA ASN A 122 8.58 -49.47 -40.60
C ASN A 122 9.43 -49.57 -39.32
N ILE A 123 9.21 -50.66 -38.59
CA ILE A 123 10.00 -51.15 -37.47
C ILE A 123 11.08 -52.09 -38.03
N ILE A 124 12.36 -51.81 -37.75
CA ILE A 124 13.43 -52.83 -37.84
C ILE A 124 14.29 -52.77 -36.57
N HIS A 125 14.24 -53.87 -35.82
CA HIS A 125 15.17 -54.26 -34.77
C HIS A 125 16.56 -54.53 -35.36
N THR A 126 17.62 -53.97 -34.76
CA THR A 126 18.96 -54.60 -34.71
C THR A 126 19.74 -54.08 -33.50
N THR A 127 20.44 -55.00 -32.84
CA THR A 127 21.35 -54.83 -31.69
C THR A 127 22.51 -55.81 -31.94
N PRO A 128 23.67 -55.74 -31.27
CA PRO A 128 24.57 -54.62 -30.98
C PRO A 128 25.95 -54.80 -31.66
N ALA A 129 26.70 -53.70 -31.85
CA ALA A 129 28.15 -53.76 -32.05
C ALA A 129 28.85 -52.58 -31.35
N HIS A 130 29.60 -52.89 -30.30
CA HIS A 130 30.79 -52.15 -29.85
C HIS A 130 32.03 -52.92 -30.34
N PRO A 131 33.24 -52.34 -30.47
CA PRO A 131 33.71 -51.10 -29.86
C PRO A 131 34.44 -50.13 -30.83
N GLY A 132 34.33 -48.83 -30.56
CA GLY A 132 35.18 -47.80 -31.15
C GLY A 132 35.55 -46.81 -30.07
N GLN A 133 36.69 -47.05 -29.40
CA GLN A 133 37.27 -46.14 -28.42
C GLN A 133 37.52 -44.78 -29.07
N ARG A 134 36.74 -43.79 -28.65
CA ARG A 134 37.01 -42.37 -28.88
C ARG A 134 38.10 -41.96 -27.89
N PRO A 135 39.17 -41.27 -28.31
CA PRO A 135 40.25 -40.90 -27.40
C PRO A 135 39.71 -40.00 -26.30
N GLU A 136 39.85 -40.45 -25.04
CA GLU A 136 39.65 -39.64 -23.86
C GLU A 136 40.68 -38.51 -23.88
N SER A 137 40.24 -37.33 -24.29
CA SER A 137 40.95 -36.10 -23.98
C SER A 137 40.80 -35.84 -22.49
N THR A 138 41.89 -36.00 -21.74
CA THR A 138 42.06 -35.39 -20.42
C THR A 138 41.95 -33.86 -20.57
N THR A 139 40.73 -33.34 -20.51
CA THR A 139 40.45 -31.91 -20.43
C THR A 139 40.61 -31.48 -18.98
N ASN A 140 41.39 -30.41 -18.79
CA ASN A 140 41.55 -29.69 -17.53
C ASN A 140 40.18 -29.48 -16.87
N GLY A 141 40.08 -29.78 -15.56
CA GLY A 141 38.85 -29.84 -14.78
C GLY A 141 37.78 -28.82 -15.20
N GLU A 142 36.80 -29.31 -15.96
CA GLU A 142 35.62 -28.56 -16.35
C GLU A 142 34.81 -28.31 -15.08
N LEU A 143 35.00 -27.12 -14.50
CA LEU A 143 34.33 -26.72 -13.27
C LEU A 143 32.82 -26.75 -13.51
N ASP A 144 32.10 -27.48 -12.65
CA ASP A 144 30.66 -27.62 -12.72
C ASP A 144 29.97 -26.26 -12.48
N LEU A 145 29.47 -25.66 -13.57
CA LEU A 145 28.79 -24.36 -13.58
C LEU A 145 27.55 -24.30 -12.68
N ARG A 146 27.04 -25.45 -12.22
CA ARG A 146 25.86 -25.55 -11.35
C ARG A 146 26.12 -25.03 -9.93
N HIS A 147 27.37 -25.08 -9.48
CA HIS A 147 27.76 -24.78 -8.10
C HIS A 147 28.51 -23.46 -7.94
N TYR A 148 28.43 -22.59 -8.96
CA TYR A 148 29.12 -21.31 -8.94
C TYR A 148 28.50 -20.40 -7.88
N THR A 149 29.35 -19.83 -7.04
CA THR A 149 28.92 -18.74 -6.15
C THR A 149 28.59 -17.50 -6.97
N PHE A 150 27.83 -16.56 -6.40
CA PHE A 150 27.52 -15.28 -7.05
C PHE A 150 28.78 -14.58 -7.58
N GLN A 151 29.86 -14.56 -6.78
CA GLN A 151 31.13 -13.94 -7.17
C GLN A 151 31.79 -14.64 -8.36
N GLN A 152 31.69 -15.97 -8.44
CA GLN A 152 32.25 -16.75 -9.55
C GLN A 152 31.41 -16.64 -10.84
N ALA A 153 30.09 -16.53 -10.71
CA ALA A 153 29.18 -16.40 -11.86
C ALA A 153 29.30 -15.02 -12.54
N LEU A 154 29.60 -13.99 -11.76
CA LEU A 154 29.50 -12.59 -12.18
C LEU A 154 30.38 -12.24 -13.40
N PRO A 155 31.69 -12.60 -13.47
CA PRO A 155 32.52 -12.35 -14.66
C PRO A 155 31.99 -13.07 -15.92
N ILE A 156 31.49 -14.29 -15.76
CA ILE A 156 30.93 -15.08 -16.86
C ILE A 156 29.67 -14.41 -17.40
N LEU A 157 28.77 -13.98 -16.51
CA LEU A 157 27.54 -13.28 -16.91
C LEU A 157 27.83 -12.01 -17.71
N THR A 158 28.87 -11.23 -17.36
CA THR A 158 29.22 -10.04 -18.13
C THR A 158 29.81 -10.35 -19.50
N GLN A 159 30.62 -11.40 -19.60
CA GLN A 159 31.10 -11.87 -20.91
C GLN A 159 29.93 -12.35 -21.78
N LEU A 160 29.00 -13.11 -21.19
CA LEU A 160 27.82 -13.65 -21.86
C LEU A 160 26.86 -12.54 -22.29
N ALA A 161 26.65 -11.52 -21.47
CA ALA A 161 25.76 -10.41 -21.77
C ALA A 161 26.22 -9.55 -22.97
N SER A 162 27.51 -9.61 -23.31
CA SER A 162 28.06 -8.98 -24.51
C SER A 162 27.84 -9.80 -25.79
N ARG A 163 27.37 -11.06 -25.69
CA ARG A 163 27.13 -11.92 -26.85
C ARG A 163 25.75 -11.66 -27.43
N LYS A 164 25.73 -11.20 -28.70
CA LYS A 164 24.49 -10.94 -29.45
C LYS A 164 23.55 -12.15 -29.49
N GLU A 165 24.10 -13.36 -29.63
CA GLU A 165 23.34 -14.61 -29.71
C GLU A 165 22.50 -14.88 -28.45
N LEU A 166 23.07 -14.61 -27.26
CA LEU A 166 22.34 -14.77 -26.00
C LEU A 166 21.24 -13.72 -25.85
N VAL A 167 21.49 -12.48 -26.26
CA VAL A 167 20.47 -11.42 -26.25
C VAL A 167 19.31 -11.77 -27.19
N ASP A 168 19.60 -12.27 -28.38
CA ASP A 168 18.58 -12.75 -29.32
C ASP A 168 17.80 -13.95 -28.75
N ALA A 169 18.48 -14.87 -28.05
CA ALA A 169 17.82 -15.97 -27.34
C ALA A 169 16.89 -15.49 -26.22
N PHE A 170 17.28 -14.49 -25.42
CA PHE A 170 16.39 -13.89 -24.42
C PHE A 170 15.14 -13.27 -25.04
N LYS A 171 15.30 -12.57 -26.16
CA LYS A 171 14.16 -12.01 -26.91
C LYS A 171 13.22 -13.10 -27.41
N ALA A 172 13.78 -14.19 -27.95
CA ALA A 172 13.00 -15.35 -28.39
C ALA A 172 12.24 -16.00 -27.22
N MET A 173 12.92 -16.28 -26.10
CA MET A 173 12.30 -16.84 -24.89
C MET A 173 11.18 -15.96 -24.34
N LYS A 174 11.35 -14.64 -24.37
CA LYS A 174 10.30 -13.69 -23.98
C LYS A 174 9.10 -13.73 -24.92
N ALA A 175 9.33 -13.78 -26.23
CA ALA A 175 8.27 -13.88 -27.21
C ALA A 175 7.47 -15.20 -27.08
N GLU A 176 8.16 -16.31 -26.77
CA GLU A 176 7.53 -17.60 -26.48
C GLU A 176 6.68 -17.54 -25.20
N GLN A 177 7.19 -16.91 -24.14
CA GLN A 177 6.44 -16.67 -22.92
C GLN A 177 5.17 -15.85 -23.20
N ASP A 178 5.29 -14.73 -23.91
CA ASP A 178 4.14 -13.88 -24.27
C ASP A 178 3.12 -14.60 -25.15
N ALA A 179 3.57 -15.51 -26.01
CA ALA A 179 2.68 -16.34 -26.81
C ALA A 179 1.93 -17.37 -25.95
N LEU A 180 2.62 -18.01 -25.00
CA LEU A 180 2.02 -18.96 -24.08
C LEU A 180 1.00 -18.28 -23.15
N GLU A 181 1.35 -17.14 -22.55
CA GLU A 181 0.47 -16.37 -21.66
C GLU A 181 -0.81 -15.94 -22.39
N ARG A 182 -0.69 -15.41 -23.62
CA ARG A 182 -1.86 -15.06 -24.44
C ARG A 182 -2.74 -16.27 -24.73
N ARG A 183 -2.16 -17.41 -25.12
CA ARG A 183 -2.91 -18.63 -25.39
C ARG A 183 -3.64 -19.15 -24.15
N LEU A 184 -2.97 -19.22 -23.00
CA LEU A 184 -3.57 -19.68 -21.75
C LEU A 184 -4.68 -18.72 -21.28
N LEU A 185 -4.51 -17.41 -21.48
CA LEU A 185 -5.54 -16.42 -21.19
C LEU A 185 -6.76 -16.57 -22.10
N GLU A 186 -6.56 -16.80 -23.40
CA GLU A 186 -7.66 -17.07 -24.35
C GLU A 186 -8.42 -18.36 -24.00
N GLU A 187 -7.70 -19.44 -23.66
CA GLU A 187 -8.29 -20.70 -23.20
C GLU A 187 -9.09 -20.50 -21.89
N ARG A 188 -8.55 -19.74 -20.92
CA ARG A 188 -9.25 -19.38 -19.67
C ARG A 188 -10.52 -18.57 -19.94
N ASN A 189 -10.43 -17.57 -20.80
CA ASN A 189 -11.57 -16.74 -21.21
C ASN A 189 -12.64 -17.55 -21.96
N ALA A 190 -12.26 -18.61 -22.68
CA ALA A 190 -13.22 -19.52 -23.30
C ALA A 190 -14.03 -20.30 -22.25
N ILE A 191 -13.41 -20.73 -21.14
CA ILE A 191 -14.12 -21.35 -20.01
C ILE A 191 -15.11 -20.34 -19.40
N THR A 192 -14.69 -19.10 -19.18
CA THR A 192 -15.58 -18.04 -18.66
C THR A 192 -16.79 -17.82 -19.58
N ARG A 193 -16.56 -17.59 -20.88
CA ARG A 193 -17.63 -17.41 -21.87
C ARG A 193 -18.61 -18.59 -21.91
N LYS A 194 -18.11 -19.82 -21.82
CA LYS A 194 -18.93 -21.04 -21.77
C LYS A 194 -19.89 -21.04 -20.57
N TYR A 195 -19.45 -20.59 -19.39
CA TYR A 195 -20.34 -20.53 -18.21
C TYR A 195 -21.27 -19.32 -18.24
N GLU A 196 -20.84 -18.18 -18.79
CA GLU A 196 -21.73 -17.05 -19.06
C GLU A 196 -22.89 -17.45 -19.96
N GLU A 197 -22.64 -18.21 -21.03
CA GLU A 197 -23.69 -18.75 -21.91
C GLU A 197 -24.63 -19.72 -21.17
N LYS A 198 -24.10 -20.60 -20.33
CA LYS A 198 -24.93 -21.49 -19.49
C LYS A 198 -25.82 -20.70 -18.52
N ILE A 199 -25.29 -19.64 -17.91
CA ILE A 199 -26.05 -18.74 -17.04
C ILE A 199 -27.15 -18.03 -17.84
N LYS A 200 -26.85 -17.51 -19.04
CA LYS A 200 -27.86 -16.89 -19.92
C LYS A 200 -28.99 -17.85 -20.26
N VAL A 201 -28.67 -19.09 -20.63
CA VAL A 201 -29.69 -20.12 -20.93
C VAL A 201 -30.54 -20.44 -19.69
N ALA A 202 -29.92 -20.58 -18.52
CA ALA A 202 -30.64 -20.79 -17.27
C ALA A 202 -31.56 -19.60 -16.93
N MET A 203 -31.10 -18.36 -17.15
CA MET A 203 -31.90 -17.15 -16.96
C MET A 203 -33.09 -17.10 -17.91
N THR A 204 -32.91 -17.43 -19.19
CA THR A 204 -34.01 -17.50 -20.16
C THR A 204 -35.03 -18.58 -19.77
N LYS A 205 -34.57 -19.76 -19.35
CA LYS A 205 -35.45 -20.85 -18.89
C LYS A 205 -36.25 -20.43 -17.65
N ALA A 206 -35.60 -19.82 -16.68
CA ALA A 206 -36.21 -19.24 -15.49
C ALA A 206 -37.31 -18.22 -15.87
N SER A 207 -36.97 -17.27 -16.75
CA SER A 207 -37.91 -16.26 -17.24
C SER A 207 -39.15 -16.85 -17.91
N LEU A 208 -39.01 -17.93 -18.70
CA LEU A 208 -40.15 -18.59 -19.36
C LEU A 208 -41.09 -19.31 -18.38
N ILE A 209 -40.58 -19.77 -17.24
CA ILE A 209 -41.36 -20.44 -16.19
C ILE A 209 -41.99 -19.42 -15.22
N GLY A 210 -41.58 -18.14 -15.29
CA GLY A 210 -42.01 -17.11 -14.35
C GLY A 210 -41.37 -17.25 -12.96
N SER A 211 -40.30 -18.04 -12.85
CA SER A 211 -39.53 -18.23 -11.61
C SER A 211 -38.09 -17.84 -11.88
N GLY A 212 -37.44 -17.04 -11.02
CA GLY A 212 -35.99 -16.77 -11.15
C GLY A 212 -35.14 -18.05 -11.13
N ILE A 213 -33.83 -17.95 -11.47
CA ILE A 213 -32.91 -19.10 -11.35
C ILE A 213 -32.97 -19.63 -9.92
N SER A 214 -33.19 -20.94 -9.78
CA SER A 214 -33.24 -21.55 -8.46
C SER A 214 -31.87 -21.48 -7.76
N LYS A 215 -31.85 -21.31 -6.44
CA LYS A 215 -30.60 -21.28 -5.66
C LYS A 215 -29.71 -22.50 -5.95
N HIS A 216 -30.31 -23.69 -6.06
CA HIS A 216 -29.60 -24.92 -6.37
C HIS A 216 -28.92 -24.90 -7.74
N GLU A 217 -29.61 -24.40 -8.77
CA GLU A 217 -29.07 -24.27 -10.13
C GLU A 217 -27.93 -23.24 -10.19
N ALA A 218 -28.07 -22.10 -9.50
CA ALA A 218 -27.01 -21.11 -9.38
C ALA A 218 -25.75 -21.68 -8.69
N THR A 219 -25.93 -22.42 -7.59
CA THR A 219 -24.83 -23.11 -6.91
C THR A 219 -24.16 -24.14 -7.82
N MET A 220 -24.95 -24.96 -8.54
CA MET A 220 -24.40 -25.94 -9.48
C MET A 220 -23.58 -25.31 -10.61
N LEU A 221 -24.05 -24.20 -11.19
CA LEU A 221 -23.32 -23.50 -12.25
C LEU A 221 -22.00 -22.91 -11.73
N ASN A 222 -22.02 -22.31 -10.53
CA ASN A 222 -20.82 -21.76 -9.90
C ASN A 222 -19.80 -22.86 -9.55
N ASP A 223 -20.25 -23.96 -8.95
CA ASP A 223 -19.37 -25.09 -8.59
C ASP A 223 -18.79 -25.75 -9.85
N GLY A 224 -19.58 -25.87 -10.90
CA GLY A 224 -19.11 -26.34 -12.21
C GLY A 224 -18.02 -25.45 -12.78
N TYR A 225 -18.22 -24.12 -12.76
CA TYR A 225 -17.25 -23.14 -13.22
C TYR A 225 -15.94 -23.24 -12.43
N LYS A 226 -16.01 -23.21 -11.09
CA LYS A 226 -14.84 -23.33 -10.20
C LYS A 226 -14.08 -24.64 -10.42
N LYS A 227 -14.80 -25.76 -10.57
CA LYS A 227 -14.20 -27.07 -10.81
C LYS A 227 -13.50 -27.14 -12.16
N GLU A 228 -14.11 -26.62 -13.22
CA GLU A 228 -13.53 -26.61 -14.58
C GLU A 228 -12.32 -25.67 -14.66
N LEU A 229 -12.40 -24.49 -14.03
CA LEU A 229 -11.28 -23.56 -13.97
C LEU A 229 -10.11 -24.14 -13.16
N GLY A 230 -10.37 -24.70 -11.99
CA GLY A 230 -9.32 -25.37 -11.20
C GLY A 230 -8.73 -26.60 -11.89
N LYS A 231 -9.50 -27.29 -12.74
CA LYS A 231 -9.00 -28.37 -13.59
C LYS A 231 -8.07 -27.82 -14.68
N PHE A 232 -8.46 -26.75 -15.36
CA PHE A 232 -7.63 -26.07 -16.35
C PHE A 232 -6.31 -25.59 -15.75
N ASP A 233 -6.33 -24.94 -14.60
CA ASP A 233 -5.10 -24.45 -13.97
C ASP A 233 -4.14 -25.61 -13.64
N ARG A 234 -4.65 -26.70 -13.05
CA ARG A 234 -3.82 -27.86 -12.67
C ARG A 234 -3.31 -28.68 -13.84
N GLU A 235 -4.18 -28.96 -14.82
CA GLU A 235 -3.87 -29.93 -15.88
C GLU A 235 -3.30 -29.26 -17.13
N ARG A 236 -3.50 -27.95 -17.31
CA ARG A 236 -3.11 -27.23 -18.52
C ARG A 236 -2.12 -26.10 -18.26
N VAL A 237 -2.40 -25.20 -17.32
CA VAL A 237 -1.54 -24.02 -17.05
C VAL A 237 -0.21 -24.44 -16.45
N ILE A 238 -0.24 -25.18 -15.32
CA ILE A 238 0.98 -25.58 -14.61
C ILE A 238 1.92 -26.40 -15.51
N PRO A 239 1.47 -27.48 -16.20
CA PRO A 239 2.38 -28.27 -17.03
C PRO A 239 2.94 -27.49 -18.23
N ALA A 240 2.14 -26.60 -18.83
CA ALA A 240 2.62 -25.78 -19.95
C ALA A 240 3.67 -24.76 -19.51
N TRP A 241 3.48 -24.16 -18.33
CA TRP A 241 4.44 -23.24 -17.74
C TRP A 241 5.74 -23.95 -17.34
N GLU A 242 5.64 -25.10 -16.67
CA GLU A 242 6.81 -25.92 -16.32
C GLU A 242 7.59 -26.35 -17.56
N GLY A 243 6.89 -26.72 -18.65
CA GLY A 243 7.51 -27.05 -19.93
C GLY A 243 8.30 -25.88 -20.52
N LEU A 244 7.71 -24.67 -20.54
CA LEU A 244 8.39 -23.47 -21.01
C LEU A 244 9.62 -23.14 -20.16
N VAL A 245 9.49 -23.16 -18.84
CA VAL A 245 10.61 -22.89 -17.92
C VAL A 245 11.73 -23.91 -18.13
N GLY A 246 11.40 -25.19 -18.29
CA GLY A 246 12.39 -26.23 -18.57
C GLY A 246 13.15 -25.99 -19.88
N GLN A 247 12.45 -25.60 -20.95
CA GLN A 247 13.06 -25.25 -22.25
C GLN A 247 13.96 -24.00 -22.14
N GLN A 248 13.51 -22.97 -21.40
CA GLN A 248 14.31 -21.76 -21.17
C GLN A 248 15.58 -22.06 -20.36
N GLN A 249 15.47 -22.90 -19.32
CA GLN A 249 16.62 -23.36 -18.54
C GLN A 249 17.61 -24.16 -19.38
N GLU A 250 17.12 -25.09 -20.21
CA GLU A 250 17.98 -25.87 -21.12
C GLU A 250 18.68 -24.97 -22.15
N THR A 251 17.96 -24.00 -22.69
CA THR A 251 18.52 -22.99 -23.62
C THR A 251 19.62 -22.19 -22.92
N LEU A 252 19.37 -21.66 -21.72
CA LEU A 252 20.37 -20.89 -20.95
C LEU A 252 21.57 -21.75 -20.54
N ALA A 253 21.35 -23.01 -20.16
CA ALA A 253 22.41 -23.97 -19.88
C ALA A 253 23.31 -24.18 -21.11
N SER A 254 22.72 -24.28 -22.31
CA SER A 254 23.46 -24.43 -23.57
C SER A 254 24.36 -23.24 -23.91
N TYR A 255 23.99 -22.04 -23.45
CA TYR A 255 24.82 -20.83 -23.56
C TYR A 255 25.89 -20.72 -22.46
N GLY A 256 25.96 -21.69 -21.53
CA GLY A 256 26.90 -21.70 -20.41
C GLY A 256 26.56 -20.69 -19.33
N VAL A 257 25.28 -20.31 -19.18
CA VAL A 257 24.84 -19.40 -18.12
C VAL A 257 24.97 -20.12 -16.77
N PRO A 258 25.80 -19.62 -15.83
CA PRO A 258 26.02 -20.30 -14.55
C PRO A 258 24.71 -20.49 -13.78
N THR A 259 24.62 -21.58 -13.02
CA THR A 259 23.45 -21.94 -12.18
C THR A 259 22.13 -22.16 -12.93
N MET A 260 22.08 -22.00 -14.25
CA MET A 260 20.90 -22.31 -15.06
C MET A 260 21.03 -23.72 -15.61
N TYR A 261 20.23 -24.65 -15.07
CA TYR A 261 20.14 -26.04 -15.50
C TYR A 261 18.69 -26.50 -15.37
N THR A 262 18.33 -27.51 -16.17
CA THR A 262 16.97 -28.05 -16.14
C THR A 262 16.69 -28.68 -14.78
N THR A 263 15.72 -28.13 -14.04
CA THR A 263 15.31 -28.64 -12.73
C THR A 263 14.43 -29.87 -12.89
N SER A 264 15.08 -31.03 -13.04
CA SER A 264 14.42 -32.31 -13.32
C SER A 264 13.95 -33.05 -12.07
N THR A 265 14.53 -32.78 -10.89
CA THR A 265 14.11 -33.44 -9.66
C THR A 265 13.19 -32.56 -8.81
N ALA A 266 12.21 -33.17 -8.15
CA ALA A 266 11.39 -32.47 -7.15
C ALA A 266 12.26 -31.83 -6.07
N ALA A 267 13.41 -32.43 -5.73
CA ALA A 267 14.37 -31.86 -4.79
C ALA A 267 15.04 -30.57 -5.31
N ASP A 268 15.23 -30.40 -6.62
CA ASP A 268 15.71 -29.13 -7.20
C ASP A 268 14.60 -28.05 -7.19
N ARG A 269 13.33 -28.48 -7.23
CA ARG A 269 12.14 -27.60 -7.16
C ARG A 269 11.78 -27.23 -5.71
N GLU A 270 12.05 -28.14 -4.77
CA GLU A 270 11.70 -28.08 -3.34
C GLU A 270 12.93 -27.90 -2.43
N GLY A 271 14.06 -27.49 -2.99
CA GLY A 271 15.38 -27.48 -2.34
C GLY A 271 15.40 -27.07 -0.86
N PRO A 272 16.04 -27.87 0.01
CA PRO A 272 15.96 -27.73 1.47
C PRO A 272 16.78 -26.53 1.95
N SER A 273 16.12 -25.52 2.51
CA SER A 273 16.69 -24.47 3.38
C SER A 273 18.17 -24.11 3.11
N LEU A 274 18.53 -23.91 1.83
CA LEU A 274 19.88 -23.48 1.46
C LEU A 274 19.99 -22.01 1.85
N LYS A 275 21.10 -21.67 2.50
CA LYS A 275 21.41 -20.31 2.98
C LYS A 275 21.11 -19.27 1.88
N PRO A 276 20.54 -18.11 2.26
CA PRO A 276 19.96 -17.16 1.33
C PRO A 276 21.03 -16.56 0.42
N GLY A 277 20.91 -16.74 -0.89
CA GLY A 277 21.87 -16.12 -1.81
C GLY A 277 21.64 -16.31 -3.32
N CYS A 278 21.15 -17.43 -3.82
CA CYS A 278 21.16 -17.68 -5.27
C CYS A 278 20.06 -18.64 -5.74
N VAL A 279 18.80 -18.18 -5.87
CA VAL A 279 17.88 -18.67 -6.92
C VAL A 279 16.93 -17.52 -7.29
N LEU A 280 16.96 -17.09 -8.55
CA LEU A 280 16.01 -16.12 -9.10
C LEU A 280 14.69 -16.85 -9.42
N HIS A 281 13.78 -16.97 -8.44
CA HIS A 281 12.43 -17.44 -8.71
C HIS A 281 11.58 -16.30 -9.28
N VAL A 282 11.35 -16.31 -10.59
CA VAL A 282 10.38 -15.44 -11.26
C VAL A 282 8.98 -16.03 -11.03
N PHE A 283 8.26 -15.56 -10.01
CA PHE A 283 6.84 -15.83 -9.84
C PHE A 283 6.01 -14.75 -10.57
N PRO A 284 5.02 -15.10 -11.41
CA PRO A 284 4.10 -14.10 -11.95
C PRO A 284 2.99 -13.73 -10.96
N ALA A 285 2.62 -12.46 -11.03
CA ALA A 285 1.63 -11.77 -10.22
C ALA A 285 0.22 -12.36 -10.33
N SER A 286 -0.50 -12.38 -9.20
CA SER A 286 -1.97 -12.40 -9.21
C SER A 286 -2.45 -11.10 -9.87
N SER A 287 -3.25 -11.26 -10.92
CA SER A 287 -3.76 -10.22 -11.82
C SER A 287 -4.32 -8.97 -11.14
N ARG A 288 -3.55 -7.88 -11.17
CA ARG A 288 -4.07 -6.51 -11.31
C ARG A 288 -3.32 -5.86 -12.47
N VAL A 289 -3.88 -6.01 -13.67
CA VAL A 289 -3.49 -5.22 -14.84
C VAL A 289 -4.54 -4.12 -15.01
N SER A 290 -4.17 -2.91 -14.58
CA SER A 290 -4.56 -1.70 -15.32
C SER A 290 -3.35 -1.35 -16.18
N SER A 291 -3.60 -1.11 -17.46
CA SER A 291 -2.62 -0.93 -18.52
C SER A 291 -1.59 0.17 -18.24
N ALA A 292 -0.36 -0.22 -17.93
CA ALA A 292 0.86 0.50 -18.28
C ALA A 292 1.99 -0.54 -18.41
N ALA A 293 2.75 -0.45 -19.49
CA ALA A 293 3.57 -1.54 -20.01
C ALA A 293 4.71 -2.01 -19.09
N GLY A 294 4.80 -3.33 -18.90
CA GLY A 294 5.98 -4.13 -19.25
C GLY A 294 7.31 -3.92 -18.49
N HIS A 295 7.33 -3.24 -17.35
CA HIS A 295 8.53 -3.16 -16.53
C HIS A 295 8.61 -4.35 -15.57
N SER A 296 9.70 -5.11 -15.64
CA SER A 296 10.18 -5.97 -14.56
C SER A 296 10.59 -5.08 -13.38
N PHE A 297 9.59 -4.54 -12.68
CA PHE A 297 9.79 -3.72 -11.50
C PHE A 297 10.39 -4.60 -10.39
N ASN A 298 11.50 -4.14 -9.81
CA ASN A 298 11.75 -4.41 -8.39
C ASN A 298 10.46 -3.98 -7.69
N MET A 299 9.65 -4.95 -7.27
CA MET A 299 8.37 -4.62 -6.67
C MET A 299 8.66 -3.73 -5.46
N PRO A 300 7.90 -2.64 -5.23
CA PRO A 300 8.21 -1.66 -4.20
C PRO A 300 7.75 -2.18 -2.84
N TYR A 301 8.35 -3.29 -2.43
CA TYR A 301 8.15 -3.93 -1.15
C TYR A 301 9.46 -3.87 -0.37
N VAL A 302 9.33 -3.64 0.92
CA VAL A 302 10.41 -3.87 1.87
C VAL A 302 10.07 -5.13 2.64
N ASP A 303 10.91 -6.15 2.49
CA ASP A 303 10.81 -7.38 3.26
C ASP A 303 11.54 -7.21 4.60
N PHE A 304 10.80 -7.42 5.68
CA PHE A 304 11.34 -7.51 7.02
C PHE A 304 11.32 -8.97 7.44
N PHE A 305 12.51 -9.48 7.74
CA PHE A 305 12.71 -10.80 8.32
C PHE A 305 12.97 -10.63 9.82
N SER A 306 12.09 -11.19 10.65
CA SER A 306 12.39 -11.54 12.04
C SER A 306 12.15 -13.03 12.24
N ASP A 307 12.80 -13.63 13.25
CA ASP A 307 12.71 -15.08 13.50
C ASP A 307 11.26 -15.55 13.77
N ASP A 308 10.42 -14.63 14.27
CA ASP A 308 9.02 -14.81 14.63
C ASP A 308 8.05 -14.30 13.56
N ASP A 309 8.51 -13.58 12.53
CA ASP A 309 7.63 -12.88 11.60
C ASP A 309 8.27 -12.56 10.24
N TRP A 310 7.53 -12.82 9.17
CA TRP A 310 7.87 -12.35 7.83
C TRP A 310 6.82 -11.36 7.37
N VAL A 311 7.26 -10.14 7.06
CA VAL A 311 6.37 -9.11 6.53
C VAL A 311 6.98 -8.42 5.33
N SER A 312 6.22 -8.40 4.24
CA SER A 312 6.48 -7.58 3.07
C SER A 312 5.58 -6.34 3.14
N ILE A 313 6.17 -5.15 3.19
CA ILE A 313 5.45 -3.88 3.26
C ILE A 313 5.55 -3.17 1.92
N TYR A 314 4.41 -2.99 1.26
CA TYR A 314 4.33 -2.16 0.07
C TYR A 314 4.57 -0.69 0.41
N TYR A 315 5.27 0.02 -0.47
CA TYR A 315 5.42 1.47 -0.37
C TYR A 315 5.28 2.13 -1.74
N THR A 316 4.90 3.40 -1.74
CA THR A 316 4.86 4.26 -2.93
C THR A 316 5.88 5.37 -2.77
N THR A 317 6.54 5.77 -3.86
CA THR A 317 7.44 6.92 -3.90
C THR A 317 7.22 7.79 -5.13
N ASN A 318 7.68 9.05 -5.07
CA ASN A 318 7.72 9.94 -6.24
C ASN A 318 9.03 9.84 -7.03
N SER A 319 9.88 8.86 -6.72
CA SER A 319 11.12 8.66 -7.47
C SER A 319 10.82 8.24 -8.91
N PRO A 320 11.69 8.57 -9.89
CA PRO A 320 11.49 8.18 -11.29
C PRO A 320 11.32 6.68 -11.52
N PHE A 321 11.84 5.85 -10.62
CA PHE A 321 11.85 4.39 -10.73
C PHE A 321 10.93 3.68 -9.73
N GLY A 322 10.08 4.42 -9.01
CA GLY A 322 9.20 3.88 -7.98
C GLY A 322 9.93 3.17 -6.83
N ASN A 323 11.19 3.50 -6.56
CA ASN A 323 11.99 2.91 -5.47
C ASN A 323 12.93 3.91 -4.80
N VAL A 324 13.31 3.63 -3.56
CA VAL A 324 14.15 4.53 -2.74
C VAL A 324 15.56 4.74 -3.29
N GLY A 325 16.04 3.86 -4.18
CA GLY A 325 17.34 4.03 -4.86
C GLY A 325 17.34 5.18 -5.87
N GLY A 326 16.16 5.65 -6.29
CA GLY A 326 16.00 6.81 -7.17
C GLY A 326 15.81 8.15 -6.44
N PHE A 327 16.01 8.20 -5.12
CA PHE A 327 15.88 9.44 -4.36
C PHE A 327 16.99 10.43 -4.70
N ASP A 328 16.62 11.70 -4.80
CA ASP A 328 17.58 12.79 -4.96
C ASP A 328 18.23 13.07 -3.60
N PRO A 329 19.54 12.84 -3.42
CA PRO A 329 20.21 13.06 -2.15
C PRO A 329 20.17 14.53 -1.70
N GLU A 330 19.99 15.48 -2.61
CA GLU A 330 19.86 16.89 -2.25
C GLU A 330 18.48 17.25 -1.69
N LYS A 331 17.45 16.43 -1.95
CA LYS A 331 16.11 16.71 -1.45
C LYS A 331 15.90 16.10 -0.05
N PRO A 332 15.22 16.79 0.87
CA PRO A 332 14.75 16.19 2.09
C PRO A 332 13.65 15.14 1.80
N THR A 333 13.53 14.14 2.67
CA THR A 333 12.53 13.07 2.53
C THR A 333 11.32 13.34 3.43
N ILE A 334 10.12 13.26 2.86
CA ILE A 334 8.85 13.28 3.58
C ILE A 334 8.30 11.85 3.63
N MET A 335 8.17 11.31 4.84
CA MET A 335 7.43 10.08 5.08
C MET A 335 5.96 10.40 5.40
N MET A 336 5.04 9.90 4.60
CA MET A 336 3.61 10.06 4.76
C MET A 336 2.97 8.77 5.28
N LEU A 337 2.02 8.92 6.20
CA LEU A 337 1.18 7.83 6.68
C LEU A 337 -0.24 8.07 6.20
N HIS A 338 -0.79 7.10 5.47
CA HIS A 338 -2.13 7.21 4.92
C HIS A 338 -3.19 7.07 6.05
N PRO A 339 -4.42 7.58 5.83
CA PRO A 339 -5.49 7.43 6.81
C PRO A 339 -5.80 5.96 7.14
N THR A 340 -6.37 5.73 8.34
CA THR A 340 -6.86 4.39 8.73
C THR A 340 -7.93 3.93 7.73
N PHE A 341 -7.98 2.62 7.44
CA PHE A 341 -8.94 1.99 6.50
C PHE A 341 -8.66 2.26 5.02
N LEU A 342 -7.57 2.94 4.69
CA LEU A 342 -7.12 3.19 3.32
C LEU A 342 -5.70 2.65 3.14
N ASP A 343 -5.08 2.93 1.99
CA ASP A 343 -3.68 2.62 1.69
C ASP A 343 -3.00 3.84 1.01
N SER A 344 -1.73 3.70 0.61
CA SER A 344 -0.97 4.79 0.01
C SER A 344 -1.54 5.30 -1.32
N SER A 345 -2.44 4.56 -2.00
CA SER A 345 -3.08 5.06 -3.22
C SER A 345 -4.02 6.24 -2.96
N TRP A 346 -4.39 6.47 -1.70
CA TRP A 346 -5.23 7.58 -1.27
C TRP A 346 -4.43 8.86 -0.94
N LEU A 347 -3.13 8.86 -1.24
CA LEU A 347 -2.26 10.02 -1.11
C LEU A 347 -1.97 10.71 -2.45
N ASN A 348 -2.73 10.41 -3.51
CA ASN A 348 -2.52 10.96 -4.84
C ASN A 348 -2.53 12.49 -4.88
N ASP A 349 -3.37 13.15 -4.07
CA ASP A 349 -3.38 14.61 -3.97
C ASP A 349 -2.05 15.15 -3.39
N GLN A 350 -1.39 14.42 -2.50
CA GLN A 350 -0.09 14.79 -1.92
C GLN A 350 1.06 14.48 -2.89
N PHE A 351 1.04 13.30 -3.52
CA PHE A 351 2.06 12.89 -4.50
C PHE A 351 1.98 13.68 -5.80
N GLY A 352 0.79 14.13 -6.19
CA GLY A 352 0.57 14.99 -7.37
C GLY A 352 0.78 16.48 -7.11
N ASP A 353 1.03 16.89 -5.86
CA ASP A 353 1.19 18.31 -5.53
C ASP A 353 2.58 18.81 -5.94
N PRO A 354 2.69 19.75 -6.91
CA PRO A 354 3.98 20.22 -7.39
C PRO A 354 4.81 20.95 -6.33
N ARG A 355 4.20 21.39 -5.23
CA ARG A 355 4.91 22.03 -4.11
C ARG A 355 5.66 21.01 -3.26
N LEU A 356 5.16 19.77 -3.22
CA LEU A 356 5.76 18.66 -2.49
C LEU A 356 6.64 17.82 -3.43
N ASP A 357 6.08 17.35 -4.54
CA ASP A 357 6.74 16.44 -5.48
C ASP A 357 8.08 16.99 -6.02
N LYS A 358 8.11 18.27 -6.40
CA LYS A 358 9.32 18.87 -6.99
C LYS A 358 10.44 19.09 -5.97
N ASN A 359 10.09 19.36 -4.72
CA ASN A 359 11.03 19.86 -3.72
C ASN A 359 11.48 18.80 -2.70
N PHE A 360 10.79 17.65 -2.64
CA PHE A 360 11.00 16.62 -1.63
C PHE A 360 11.02 15.22 -2.26
N ASN A 361 11.75 14.30 -1.64
CA ASN A 361 11.53 12.87 -1.87
C ASN A 361 10.31 12.45 -1.05
N LEU A 362 9.31 11.84 -1.69
CA LEU A 362 8.08 11.40 -1.03
C LEU A 362 8.11 9.88 -0.87
N ILE A 363 7.75 9.40 0.30
CA ILE A 363 7.52 7.97 0.56
C ILE A 363 6.28 7.78 1.43
N ALA A 364 5.47 6.80 1.07
CA ALA A 364 4.35 6.34 1.88
C ALA A 364 4.38 4.83 1.99
N PHE A 365 4.26 4.31 3.21
CA PHE A 365 4.18 2.87 3.45
C PHE A 365 2.72 2.48 3.65
N ASP A 366 2.31 1.40 2.99
CA ASP A 366 1.05 0.77 3.31
C ASP A 366 1.15 0.16 4.69
N MET A 367 0.23 0.55 5.57
CA MET A 367 0.18 -0.02 6.90
C MET A 367 -0.06 -1.53 6.78
N ARG A 368 0.83 -2.27 7.44
CA ARG A 368 0.74 -3.73 7.53
C ARG A 368 -0.70 -4.12 7.89
N LYS A 369 -1.20 -5.20 7.27
CA LYS A 369 -2.37 -5.96 7.73
C LYS A 369 -2.04 -6.49 9.14
N PRO A 370 -2.39 -5.79 10.22
CA PRO A 370 -1.68 -5.98 11.47
C PRO A 370 -2.26 -7.20 12.17
N GLN A 371 -1.51 -8.28 12.36
CA GLN A 371 -1.91 -9.25 13.40
C GLN A 371 -1.89 -8.61 14.80
N TYR A 372 -1.22 -7.45 14.98
CA TYR A 372 -1.18 -6.71 16.24
C TYR A 372 -1.07 -5.18 16.02
N PRO A 373 -1.66 -4.37 16.90
CA PRO A 373 -1.76 -2.91 16.73
C PRO A 373 -0.43 -2.19 16.95
N LEU A 374 0.22 -1.75 15.86
CA LEU A 374 1.51 -1.04 15.87
C LEU A 374 1.40 0.48 15.82
N LEU A 375 0.20 1.05 15.70
CA LEU A 375 0.01 2.50 15.45
C LEU A 375 0.04 3.38 16.72
N LYS A 376 0.60 2.92 17.84
CA LYS A 376 0.83 3.77 19.03
C LYS A 376 2.00 4.75 18.86
N THR A 377 2.59 4.85 17.66
CA THR A 377 4.02 5.14 17.55
C THR A 377 4.41 6.48 16.97
N GLU A 378 3.55 7.34 16.42
CA GLU A 378 4.06 8.55 15.76
C GLU A 378 4.85 9.47 16.70
N ILE A 379 4.25 9.91 17.82
CA ILE A 379 4.95 10.73 18.82
C ILE A 379 6.04 9.92 19.56
N PRO A 380 5.83 8.64 19.94
CA PRO A 380 6.92 7.84 20.48
C PRO A 380 8.07 7.59 19.50
N LEU A 381 7.85 7.61 18.18
CA LEU A 381 8.90 7.42 17.17
C LEU A 381 9.81 8.64 17.15
N THR A 382 9.26 9.86 17.24
CA THR A 382 10.06 11.09 17.26
C THR A 382 10.90 11.22 18.53
N THR A 383 10.45 10.66 19.65
CA THR A 383 11.23 10.66 20.91
C THR A 383 12.23 9.51 21.00
N ARG A 384 12.10 8.46 20.18
CA ARG A 384 13.01 7.31 20.12
C ARG A 384 14.10 7.44 19.06
N PHE A 385 13.81 8.17 17.98
CA PHE A 385 14.69 8.38 16.84
C PHE A 385 14.74 9.87 16.48
N ASP A 386 15.13 10.68 17.47
CA ASP A 386 15.19 12.12 17.33
C ASP A 386 16.18 12.56 16.23
N GLU A 387 17.20 11.74 15.96
CA GLU A 387 18.15 11.93 14.88
C GLU A 387 17.57 11.68 13.48
N MET A 388 16.45 10.96 13.37
CA MET A 388 15.79 10.64 12.10
C MET A 388 14.58 11.53 11.80
N CYS A 389 13.91 12.04 12.83
CA CYS A 389 12.75 12.90 12.67
C CYS A 389 13.16 14.36 12.76
N LEU A 390 13.15 15.06 11.62
CA LEU A 390 13.53 16.48 11.54
C LEU A 390 12.36 17.42 11.88
N SER A 391 11.14 16.99 11.63
CA SER A 391 9.91 17.69 12.01
C SER A 391 8.74 16.71 12.03
N LEU A 392 7.67 17.07 12.75
CA LEU A 392 6.45 16.28 12.85
C LEU A 392 5.26 17.10 12.37
N THR A 393 4.44 16.53 11.48
CA THR A 393 3.15 17.11 11.09
C THR A 393 2.03 16.14 11.41
N LEU A 394 1.02 16.61 12.15
CA LEU A 394 -0.14 15.83 12.55
C LEU A 394 -1.40 16.39 11.90
N CYS A 395 -2.21 15.53 11.28
CA CYS A 395 -3.50 15.90 10.70
C CYS A 395 -4.65 15.34 11.54
N ASN A 396 -5.65 16.16 11.86
CA ASN A 396 -6.87 15.74 12.59
C ASN A 396 -6.59 14.94 13.87
N VAL A 397 -5.80 15.53 14.78
CA VAL A 397 -5.47 14.95 16.09
C VAL A 397 -6.74 14.45 16.82
N PRO A 398 -6.88 13.14 17.05
CA PRO A 398 -8.06 12.58 17.70
C PRO A 398 -7.98 12.78 19.22
N PRO A 399 -9.09 12.60 19.96
CA PRO A 399 -9.05 12.63 21.42
C PRO A 399 -8.13 11.51 21.98
N PRO A 400 -7.49 11.70 23.16
CA PRO A 400 -6.59 10.69 23.74
C PRO A 400 -7.24 9.31 23.93
N THR A 401 -8.54 9.30 24.22
CA THR A 401 -9.42 8.13 24.19
C THR A 401 -10.65 8.47 23.35
N GLU A 402 -11.16 7.51 22.58
CA GLU A 402 -12.34 7.75 21.75
C GLU A 402 -13.55 8.19 22.56
N LEU A 403 -14.32 9.14 22.00
CA LEU A 403 -15.55 9.60 22.62
C LEU A 403 -16.54 8.42 22.70
N LYS A 404 -17.33 8.34 23.77
CA LYS A 404 -18.27 7.21 23.98
C LYS A 404 -19.20 6.97 22.78
N TRP A 405 -19.69 8.04 22.14
CA TRP A 405 -20.57 7.92 20.98
C TRP A 405 -19.80 7.45 19.73
N VAL A 406 -18.57 7.94 19.51
CA VAL A 406 -17.65 7.48 18.46
C VAL A 406 -17.37 5.99 18.64
N PHE A 407 -17.12 5.57 19.88
CA PHE A 407 -16.88 4.17 20.21
C PHE A 407 -18.08 3.29 19.85
N ASN A 408 -19.29 3.69 20.24
CA ASN A 408 -20.50 2.95 19.91
C ASN A 408 -20.75 2.90 18.40
N ALA A 409 -20.51 4.01 17.69
CA ALA A 409 -20.67 4.07 16.24
C ALA A 409 -19.68 3.14 15.53
N PHE A 410 -18.42 3.12 15.94
CA PHE A 410 -17.43 2.18 15.40
C PHE A 410 -17.80 0.72 15.69
N ASP A 411 -18.31 0.42 16.88
CA ASP A 411 -18.73 -0.94 17.23
C ASP A 411 -19.91 -1.41 16.36
N GLU A 412 -20.91 -0.55 16.15
CA GLU A 412 -22.08 -0.83 15.31
C GLU A 412 -21.73 -0.98 13.82
N VAL A 413 -20.90 -0.06 13.30
CA VAL A 413 -20.39 -0.14 11.92
C VAL A 413 -19.54 -1.40 11.74
N MET A 414 -18.60 -1.68 12.65
CA MET A 414 -17.76 -2.87 12.58
C MET A 414 -18.61 -4.14 12.60
N GLN A 415 -19.59 -4.24 13.49
CA GLN A 415 -20.44 -5.42 13.58
C GLN A 415 -21.28 -5.61 12.32
N SER A 416 -21.92 -4.56 11.80
CA SER A 416 -22.73 -4.63 10.58
C SER A 416 -21.88 -4.94 9.35
N TRP A 417 -20.65 -4.41 9.29
CA TRP A 417 -19.69 -4.65 8.22
C TRP A 417 -19.17 -6.09 8.21
N CYS A 418 -18.79 -6.62 9.37
CA CYS A 418 -18.18 -7.95 9.48
C CYS A 418 -19.16 -9.11 9.26
N TYR A 419 -20.46 -8.84 9.34
CA TYR A 419 -21.55 -9.82 9.25
C TYR A 419 -22.61 -9.40 8.22
N ALA A 420 -22.27 -8.56 7.24
CA ALA A 420 -23.15 -8.31 6.11
C ALA A 420 -23.35 -9.60 5.32
N ASP A 421 -24.61 -9.95 5.05
CA ASP A 421 -24.98 -11.20 4.36
C ASP A 421 -25.07 -11.05 2.83
N ASP A 422 -25.16 -9.81 2.35
CA ASP A 422 -25.33 -9.45 0.95
C ASP A 422 -24.67 -8.11 0.60
N LEU A 423 -24.64 -7.80 -0.70
CA LEU A 423 -23.99 -6.61 -1.24
C LEU A 423 -24.67 -5.35 -0.73
N GLU A 424 -25.99 -5.31 -0.72
CA GLU A 424 -26.77 -4.15 -0.34
C GLU A 424 -26.57 -3.76 1.13
N SER A 425 -26.48 -4.76 2.01
CA SER A 425 -26.21 -4.58 3.44
C SER A 425 -24.79 -4.08 3.66
N PHE A 426 -23.82 -4.63 2.91
CA PHE A 426 -22.42 -4.21 2.97
C PHE A 426 -22.22 -2.77 2.47
N GLU A 427 -22.72 -2.46 1.28
CA GLU A 427 -22.68 -1.11 0.71
C GLU A 427 -23.37 -0.09 1.63
N HIS A 428 -24.48 -0.47 2.27
CA HIS A 428 -25.19 0.40 3.21
C HIS A 428 -24.31 0.77 4.42
N VAL A 429 -23.65 -0.21 5.06
CA VAL A 429 -22.76 0.07 6.18
C VAL A 429 -21.50 0.82 5.74
N CYS A 430 -20.96 0.54 4.56
CA CYS A 430 -19.85 1.32 4.00
C CYS A 430 -20.25 2.78 3.76
N MET A 431 -21.44 3.04 3.23
CA MET A 431 -21.95 4.41 3.05
C MET A 431 -22.11 5.14 4.39
N GLU A 432 -22.62 4.48 5.44
CA GLU A 432 -22.67 5.07 6.78
C GLU A 432 -21.26 5.32 7.35
N ALA A 433 -20.30 4.44 7.07
CA ALA A 433 -18.89 4.65 7.44
C ALA A 433 -18.27 5.84 6.69
N VAL A 434 -18.58 6.04 5.40
CA VAL A 434 -18.14 7.24 4.65
C VAL A 434 -18.74 8.50 5.26
N LYS A 435 -20.05 8.51 5.57
CA LYS A 435 -20.66 9.65 6.25
C LYS A 435 -20.00 9.96 7.59
N PHE A 436 -19.59 8.92 8.31
CA PHE A 436 -18.92 9.04 9.60
C PHE A 436 -17.49 9.59 9.47
N ILE A 437 -16.73 9.16 8.45
CA ILE A 437 -15.31 9.51 8.26
C ILE A 437 -15.14 10.82 7.46
N VAL A 438 -15.89 10.99 6.37
CA VAL A 438 -15.77 12.11 5.42
C VAL A 438 -16.85 13.16 5.63
N GLY A 439 -17.95 12.80 6.28
CA GLY A 439 -19.11 13.68 6.51
C GLY A 439 -20.29 13.39 5.57
N PRO A 440 -21.48 13.93 5.88
CA PRO A 440 -22.72 13.58 5.20
C PRO A 440 -22.82 14.04 3.74
N ASN A 441 -21.99 15.00 3.31
CA ASN A 441 -21.98 15.54 1.95
C ASN A 441 -20.73 15.09 1.19
N CYS A 442 -20.35 13.83 1.33
CA CYS A 442 -19.28 13.24 0.52
C CYS A 442 -19.64 13.37 -0.97
N ASP A 443 -18.65 13.72 -1.79
CA ASP A 443 -18.81 13.72 -3.24
C ASP A 443 -19.22 12.31 -3.73
N PRO A 444 -20.21 12.18 -4.65
CA PRO A 444 -20.68 10.88 -5.09
C PRO A 444 -19.62 9.99 -5.73
N ASP A 445 -18.67 10.56 -6.47
CA ASP A 445 -17.61 9.79 -7.12
C ASP A 445 -16.61 9.30 -6.05
N LEU A 446 -16.27 10.18 -5.10
CA LEU A 446 -15.46 9.79 -3.93
C LEU A 446 -16.14 8.71 -3.08
N LEU A 447 -17.46 8.78 -2.90
CA LEU A 447 -18.25 7.77 -2.20
C LEU A 447 -18.15 6.41 -2.90
N ASP A 448 -18.31 6.39 -4.23
CA ASP A 448 -18.14 5.17 -5.03
C ASP A 448 -16.73 4.60 -4.89
N ASP A 449 -15.70 5.44 -5.01
CA ASP A 449 -14.30 5.01 -4.92
C ASP A 449 -13.95 4.42 -3.54
N LEU A 450 -14.45 5.04 -2.45
CA LEU A 450 -14.25 4.55 -1.09
C LEU A 450 -14.92 3.19 -0.88
N ILE A 451 -16.18 3.04 -1.31
CA ILE A 451 -16.93 1.79 -1.17
C ILE A 451 -16.27 0.69 -2.01
N ALA A 452 -15.95 0.97 -3.28
CA ALA A 452 -15.25 0.04 -4.17
C ALA A 452 -13.90 -0.41 -3.60
N HIS A 453 -13.13 0.51 -3.02
CA HIS A 453 -11.88 0.19 -2.35
C HIS A 453 -12.10 -0.79 -1.18
N TRP A 454 -13.11 -0.54 -0.36
CA TRP A 454 -13.44 -1.36 0.80
C TRP A 454 -14.01 -2.73 0.46
N GLU A 455 -14.81 -2.85 -0.59
CA GLU A 455 -15.28 -4.13 -1.14
C GLU A 455 -14.11 -5.06 -1.50
N VAL A 456 -13.03 -4.50 -2.05
CA VAL A 456 -11.87 -5.30 -2.46
C VAL A 456 -10.89 -5.53 -1.30
N MET A 457 -10.65 -4.51 -0.49
CA MET A 457 -9.56 -4.52 0.50
C MET A 457 -9.98 -5.05 1.87
N MET A 458 -11.23 -4.81 2.26
CA MET A 458 -11.79 -5.18 3.57
C MET A 458 -13.23 -5.75 3.48
N PRO A 459 -13.51 -6.72 2.61
CA PRO A 459 -14.81 -7.39 2.58
C PRO A 459 -15.10 -8.19 3.87
N PRO A 460 -16.36 -8.63 4.11
CA PRO A 460 -16.71 -9.45 5.27
C PRO A 460 -15.89 -10.75 5.37
N ARG A 461 -15.54 -11.38 4.24
CA ARG A 461 -14.57 -12.51 4.18
C ARG A 461 -13.14 -12.19 4.66
N ARG A 462 -12.86 -10.93 4.99
CA ARG A 462 -11.61 -10.44 5.60
C ARG A 462 -11.88 -9.67 6.89
N ARG A 463 -13.00 -9.95 7.56
CA ARG A 463 -13.42 -9.25 8.79
C ARG A 463 -12.39 -9.25 9.91
N ARG A 464 -11.52 -10.27 9.99
CA ARG A 464 -10.43 -10.25 10.97
C ARG A 464 -9.53 -9.03 10.76
N ARG A 465 -9.21 -8.69 9.51
CA ARG A 465 -8.42 -7.50 9.16
C ARG A 465 -9.14 -6.20 9.57
N MET A 466 -10.45 -6.14 9.39
CA MET A 466 -11.24 -4.98 9.82
C MET A 466 -11.15 -4.79 11.33
N VAL A 467 -11.29 -5.87 12.10
CA VAL A 467 -11.17 -5.83 13.58
C VAL A 467 -9.75 -5.50 14.05
N GLU A 468 -8.73 -6.01 13.37
CA GLU A 468 -7.32 -5.65 13.61
C GLU A 468 -7.11 -4.13 13.49
N LEU A 469 -7.58 -3.53 12.40
CA LEU A 469 -7.50 -2.07 12.17
C LEU A 469 -8.35 -1.29 13.18
N MET A 470 -9.55 -1.77 13.49
CA MET A 470 -10.42 -1.13 14.47
C MET A 470 -9.82 -1.17 15.89
N ASN A 471 -9.15 -2.27 16.24
CA ASN A 471 -8.47 -2.41 17.53
C ASN A 471 -7.36 -1.37 17.72
N ILE A 472 -6.71 -0.93 16.65
CA ILE A 472 -5.72 0.16 16.69
C ILE A 472 -6.38 1.45 17.18
N VAL A 473 -7.48 1.85 16.53
CA VAL A 473 -8.18 3.10 16.83
C VAL A 473 -8.79 3.06 18.24
N MET A 474 -9.36 1.92 18.60
CA MET A 474 -10.18 1.79 19.81
C MET A 474 -9.37 1.52 21.08
N ASN A 475 -8.12 1.04 20.96
CA ASN A 475 -7.25 0.73 22.10
C ASN A 475 -6.09 1.72 22.25
N ARG A 476 -6.25 2.95 21.76
CA ARG A 476 -5.30 4.03 22.03
C ARG A 476 -5.15 4.24 23.53
N THR A 477 -3.92 4.54 23.93
CA THR A 477 -3.60 4.88 25.32
C THR A 477 -3.12 6.33 25.30
N PRO A 478 -3.74 7.22 26.09
CA PRO A 478 -3.27 8.60 26.21
C PRO A 478 -1.78 8.65 26.54
N LEU A 479 -1.05 9.49 25.83
CA LEU A 479 0.33 9.80 26.20
C LEU A 479 0.33 10.68 27.45
N LYS A 480 1.28 10.42 28.35
CA LYS A 480 1.48 11.27 29.54
C LYS A 480 2.09 12.59 29.09
N ALA A 481 1.74 13.70 29.76
CA ALA A 481 2.29 15.02 29.46
C ALA A 481 3.83 15.03 29.50
N ASP A 482 4.46 14.26 30.39
CA ASP A 482 5.92 14.18 30.47
C ASP A 482 6.56 13.53 29.24
N ILE A 483 5.85 12.63 28.54
CA ILE A 483 6.31 12.05 27.28
C ILE A 483 6.17 13.08 26.14
N LEU A 484 5.08 13.85 26.13
CA LEU A 484 4.88 14.91 25.14
C LEU A 484 5.93 16.02 25.29
N LYS A 485 6.35 16.30 26.52
CA LYS A 485 7.48 17.17 26.83
C LYS A 485 8.80 16.66 26.31
N GLU A 486 8.96 15.45 25.80
CA GLU A 486 10.22 14.97 25.20
C GLU A 486 10.33 15.30 23.71
N VAL A 487 9.22 15.68 23.06
CA VAL A 487 9.25 16.14 21.67
C VAL A 487 10.01 17.46 21.60
N ARG A 488 11.10 17.49 20.84
CA ARG A 488 11.95 18.67 20.62
C ARG A 488 11.85 19.20 19.20
N GLN A 489 11.44 18.37 18.25
CA GLN A 489 11.35 18.73 16.84
C GLN A 489 10.31 19.85 16.61
N PRO A 490 10.45 20.64 15.53
CA PRO A 490 9.37 21.50 15.05
C PRO A 490 8.10 20.69 14.78
N VAL A 491 6.97 21.15 15.33
CA VAL A 491 5.66 20.48 15.18
C VAL A 491 4.64 21.38 14.50
N LEU A 492 4.00 20.84 13.45
CA LEU A 492 2.80 21.41 12.83
C LEU A 492 1.59 20.51 13.12
N ILE A 493 0.48 21.11 13.53
CA ILE A 493 -0.81 20.45 13.69
C ILE A 493 -1.78 21.09 12.69
N ILE A 494 -2.29 20.33 11.73
CA ILE A 494 -3.31 20.77 10.79
C ILE A 494 -4.63 20.12 11.21
N HIS A 495 -5.66 20.94 11.47
CA HIS A 495 -6.90 20.44 12.06
C HIS A 495 -8.14 21.06 11.40
N GLY A 496 -9.13 20.24 11.06
CA GLY A 496 -10.40 20.74 10.54
C GLY A 496 -11.21 21.46 11.62
N GLU A 497 -11.76 22.64 11.32
CA GLU A 497 -12.54 23.45 12.29
C GLU A 497 -13.78 22.71 12.83
N ARG A 498 -14.42 21.87 12.02
CA ARG A 498 -15.69 21.18 12.33
C ARG A 498 -15.59 19.67 12.23
N ASN A 499 -14.62 19.10 12.93
CA ASN A 499 -14.46 17.65 13.01
C ASN A 499 -15.12 17.11 14.29
N GLU A 500 -16.26 16.43 14.17
CA GLU A 500 -17.00 15.90 15.31
C GLU A 500 -16.26 14.71 15.97
N THR A 501 -15.62 13.86 15.18
CA THR A 501 -14.89 12.69 15.69
C THR A 501 -13.56 13.07 16.33
N CYS A 502 -12.95 14.17 15.84
CA CYS A 502 -11.73 14.74 16.39
C CYS A 502 -11.95 16.22 16.77
N PRO A 503 -12.57 16.54 17.93
CA PRO A 503 -12.85 17.93 18.27
C PRO A 503 -11.59 18.79 18.46
N GLN A 504 -11.62 20.03 17.95
CA GLN A 504 -10.49 20.97 17.95
C GLN A 504 -9.83 21.19 19.32
N LYS A 505 -10.61 21.17 20.41
CA LYS A 505 -10.08 21.31 21.78
C LYS A 505 -8.97 20.30 22.13
N TYR A 506 -8.97 19.12 21.51
CA TYR A 506 -7.93 18.11 21.75
C TYR A 506 -6.64 18.45 20.99
N ALA A 507 -6.73 19.07 19.81
CA ALA A 507 -5.58 19.60 19.10
C ALA A 507 -4.96 20.80 19.84
N GLU A 508 -5.79 21.71 20.37
CA GLU A 508 -5.35 22.85 21.21
C GLU A 508 -4.68 22.37 22.50
N ARG A 509 -5.25 21.34 23.14
CA ARG A 509 -4.62 20.70 24.30
C ARG A 509 -3.27 20.08 23.94
N LEU A 510 -3.18 19.29 22.85
CA LEU A 510 -1.92 18.70 22.43
C LEU A 510 -0.87 19.78 22.13
N GLN A 511 -1.27 20.85 21.44
CA GLN A 511 -0.39 22.01 21.18
C GLN A 511 0.18 22.59 22.47
N SER A 512 -0.64 22.77 23.51
CA SER A 512 -0.18 23.31 24.80
C SER A 512 0.65 22.33 25.63
N GLU A 513 0.50 21.02 25.42
CA GLU A 513 1.31 19.98 26.08
C GLU A 513 2.69 19.78 25.42
N LEU A 514 2.85 20.15 24.14
CA LEU A 514 4.11 20.11 23.38
C LEU A 514 5.03 21.32 23.68
N VAL A 515 5.23 21.61 24.96
CA VAL A 515 5.91 22.83 25.45
C VAL A 515 7.37 22.98 25.01
N ASN A 516 8.01 21.88 24.61
CA ASN A 516 9.42 21.86 24.24
C ASN A 516 9.66 21.65 22.73
N ALA A 517 8.60 21.66 21.92
CA ALA A 517 8.74 21.64 20.47
C ALA A 517 9.50 22.89 20.00
N GLU A 518 10.50 22.72 19.13
CA GLU A 518 11.31 23.82 18.61
C GLU A 518 10.44 24.86 17.89
N GLY A 519 10.56 26.13 18.30
CA GLY A 519 9.72 27.23 17.82
C GLY A 519 8.26 27.20 18.31
N GLY A 520 7.92 26.26 19.19
CA GLY A 520 6.56 26.00 19.66
C GLY A 520 5.72 25.22 18.64
N ALA A 521 4.81 24.38 19.12
CA ALA A 521 3.88 23.66 18.24
C ALA A 521 2.91 24.65 17.55
N ILE A 522 2.80 24.56 16.23
CA ILE A 522 1.95 25.44 15.41
C ILE A 522 0.63 24.71 15.14
N LEU A 523 -0.50 25.26 15.58
CA LEU A 523 -1.83 24.80 15.19
C LEU A 523 -2.37 25.64 14.03
N TYR A 524 -2.65 24.99 12.91
CA TYR A 524 -3.35 25.56 11.77
C TYR A 524 -4.74 24.96 11.64
N THR A 525 -5.77 25.78 11.86
CA THR A 525 -7.16 25.37 11.68
C THR A 525 -7.59 25.57 10.22
N VAL A 526 -7.87 24.48 9.53
CA VAL A 526 -8.48 24.50 8.19
C VAL A 526 -9.95 24.84 8.35
N LYS A 527 -10.29 26.09 8.03
CA LYS A 527 -11.67 26.54 8.00
C LYS A 527 -12.42 25.80 6.91
N GLY A 528 -13.48 25.12 7.30
CA GLY A 528 -14.38 24.47 6.36
C GLY A 528 -15.03 25.51 5.44
N SER A 529 -15.15 25.22 4.15
CA SER A 529 -15.80 26.08 3.15
C SER A 529 -17.33 26.17 3.35
N LEU A 530 -17.79 26.58 4.53
CA LEU A 530 -19.20 26.95 4.76
C LEU A 530 -19.28 28.19 5.66
N SER A 531 -19.08 29.33 5.01
CA SER A 531 -19.89 30.51 5.29
C SER A 531 -20.39 31.07 3.96
N SER A 532 -21.43 30.44 3.42
CA SER A 532 -22.34 31.03 2.44
C SER A 532 -23.14 32.22 3.01
N HIS A 533 -22.75 32.79 4.15
CA HIS A 533 -23.43 33.94 4.76
C HIS A 533 -22.88 35.29 4.27
N TRP A 534 -21.80 35.33 3.47
CA TRP A 534 -21.19 36.58 2.98
C TRP A 534 -21.18 36.76 1.46
N LEU A 535 -21.85 35.89 0.70
CA LEU A 535 -22.07 36.11 -0.74
C LEU A 535 -23.48 36.64 -0.97
N HIS A 536 -23.52 37.86 -1.51
CA HIS A 536 -24.68 38.66 -1.88
C HIS A 536 -25.84 37.84 -2.50
N PRO A 537 -27.13 38.17 -2.23
CA PRO A 537 -28.30 37.39 -2.69
C PRO A 537 -28.61 37.41 -4.21
N ILE A 538 -27.70 37.86 -5.10
CA ILE A 538 -28.05 38.26 -6.47
C ILE A 538 -27.40 37.37 -7.55
N CYS A 539 -27.21 36.08 -7.28
CA CYS A 539 -26.96 35.10 -8.35
C CYS A 539 -27.85 33.87 -8.15
N LEU A 540 -29.06 33.97 -8.70
CA LEU A 540 -30.03 32.87 -8.85
C LEU A 540 -29.51 31.85 -9.87
N SER A 541 -28.72 30.89 -9.41
CA SER A 541 -28.50 29.60 -10.06
C SER A 541 -28.32 28.55 -8.98
N ASN A 542 -29.38 27.78 -8.74
CA ASN A 542 -29.57 26.85 -7.61
C ASN A 542 -28.73 25.56 -7.69
N THR A 543 -27.53 25.60 -8.25
CA THR A 543 -26.69 24.39 -8.43
C THR A 543 -25.22 24.69 -8.18
N ILE A 544 -24.84 25.23 -7.02
CA ILE A 544 -23.42 25.44 -6.68
C ILE A 544 -23.14 25.16 -5.18
N PHE A 545 -22.51 24.00 -4.95
CA PHE A 545 -21.55 23.63 -3.89
C PHE A 545 -21.80 24.05 -2.44
N ASN A 546 -22.49 23.20 -1.69
CA ASN A 546 -22.29 23.04 -0.25
C ASN A 546 -21.04 22.18 0.00
N LEU A 547 -19.84 22.78 -0.09
CA LEU A 547 -18.60 22.13 0.35
C LEU A 547 -18.62 22.01 1.88
N ALA A 548 -19.07 20.85 2.37
CA ALA A 548 -19.09 20.50 3.78
C ALA A 548 -17.79 20.89 4.47
N GLY A 549 -17.92 21.68 5.53
CA GLY A 549 -16.78 22.17 6.28
C GLY A 549 -16.03 21.06 6.97
N GLY A 550 -14.78 20.81 6.56
CA GLY A 550 -13.72 20.23 7.38
C GLY A 550 -14.03 18.89 8.07
N ALA A 551 -14.87 18.04 7.47
CA ALA A 551 -15.23 16.75 8.04
C ALA A 551 -14.11 15.72 7.79
N GLY A 552 -13.42 15.31 8.87
CA GLY A 552 -12.59 14.11 9.08
C GLY A 552 -11.41 13.77 8.15
N ALA A 553 -11.46 14.13 6.86
CA ALA A 553 -10.60 13.61 5.81
C ALA A 553 -9.85 14.73 5.07
N LEU A 554 -9.00 15.48 5.79
CA LEU A 554 -8.23 16.60 5.23
C LEU A 554 -7.38 16.23 4.00
N ASN A 555 -6.96 14.96 3.90
CA ASN A 555 -6.01 14.50 2.90
C ASN A 555 -6.66 13.84 1.67
N ILE A 556 -7.96 13.48 1.72
CA ILE A 556 -8.64 12.70 0.67
C ILE A 556 -9.53 13.59 -0.19
N VAL A 557 -10.16 14.61 0.41
CA VAL A 557 -10.99 15.55 -0.34
C VAL A 557 -10.06 16.58 -0.99
N SER A 558 -9.94 16.55 -2.32
CA SER A 558 -8.94 17.32 -3.07
C SER A 558 -8.88 18.82 -2.73
N GLY A 559 -10.04 19.44 -2.48
CA GLY A 559 -10.11 20.84 -2.01
C GLY A 559 -9.43 21.07 -0.65
N THR A 560 -9.68 20.22 0.35
CA THR A 560 -8.99 20.34 1.65
C THR A 560 -7.56 19.83 1.61
N ALA A 561 -7.26 18.85 0.75
CA ALA A 561 -5.92 18.32 0.56
C ALA A 561 -4.99 19.39 0.00
N THR A 562 -5.45 20.15 -0.99
CA THR A 562 -4.70 21.28 -1.57
C THR A 562 -4.33 22.34 -0.53
N ILE A 563 -5.24 22.68 0.38
CA ILE A 563 -4.98 23.64 1.47
C ILE A 563 -3.98 23.05 2.47
N THR A 564 -4.19 21.80 2.87
CA THR A 564 -3.31 21.06 3.78
C THR A 564 -1.88 21.02 3.24
N ASN A 565 -1.70 20.66 1.97
CA ASN A 565 -0.41 20.63 1.29
C ASN A 565 0.23 22.02 1.21
N GLN A 566 -0.56 23.08 1.00
CA GLN A 566 -0.05 24.46 0.99
C GLN A 566 0.56 24.84 2.34
N VAL A 567 -0.17 24.58 3.41
CA VAL A 567 0.22 24.89 4.78
C VAL A 567 1.45 24.07 5.15
N PHE A 568 1.44 22.78 4.82
CA PHE A 568 2.55 21.88 5.07
C PHE A 568 3.81 22.30 4.30
N ALA A 569 3.72 22.57 3.00
CA ALA A 569 4.86 23.05 2.20
C ALA A 569 5.43 24.37 2.74
N LYS A 570 4.56 25.30 3.17
CA LYS A 570 4.98 26.58 3.77
C LYS A 570 5.65 26.41 5.14
N PHE A 571 5.24 25.40 5.90
CA PHE A 571 5.90 25.03 7.14
C PHE A 571 7.30 24.47 6.85
N LEU A 572 7.39 23.48 5.95
CA LEU A 572 8.67 22.88 5.56
C LEU A 572 9.65 23.89 4.95
N SER A 573 9.17 24.87 4.18
CA SER A 573 10.03 25.90 3.59
C SER A 573 10.67 26.85 4.61
N ARG A 574 10.23 26.82 5.86
CA ARG A 574 10.81 27.60 6.97
C ARG A 574 11.84 26.81 7.78
N LEU A 575 11.87 25.49 7.60
CA LEU A 575 12.83 24.63 8.27
C LEU A 575 14.18 24.69 7.56
N PRO A 576 15.28 24.38 8.28
CA PRO A 576 16.58 24.19 7.65
C PRO A 576 16.50 23.15 6.53
N HIS A 577 17.20 23.40 5.43
CA HIS A 577 17.28 22.43 4.35
C HIS A 577 18.14 21.23 4.78
N HIS A 578 17.65 20.01 4.51
CA HIS A 578 18.34 18.77 4.85
C HIS A 578 18.46 17.86 3.62
N ARG A 579 19.66 17.29 3.45
CA ARG A 579 19.97 16.29 2.42
C ARG A 579 19.56 14.89 2.88
N SER A 580 19.17 14.03 1.95
CA SER A 580 18.79 12.63 2.20
C SER A 580 19.89 11.63 1.84
N ASP A 581 21.15 12.02 1.95
CA ASP A 581 22.28 11.12 1.70
C ASP A 581 22.17 9.84 2.55
N LEU A 582 22.30 8.66 1.93
CA LEU A 582 22.37 7.39 2.62
C LEU A 582 23.69 7.26 3.38
N LYS A 583 23.72 7.73 4.63
CA LYS A 583 24.85 7.54 5.54
C LYS A 583 24.69 6.23 6.30
N LYS A 584 25.74 5.42 6.31
CA LYS A 584 25.78 4.22 7.17
C LYS A 584 25.60 4.68 8.63
N PRO A 585 24.61 4.17 9.37
CA PRO A 585 24.41 4.54 10.76
C PRO A 585 25.65 4.21 11.61
N ALA A 586 25.99 5.09 12.55
CA ALA A 586 27.15 4.89 13.44
C ALA A 586 26.95 3.69 14.38
N LYS A 587 25.73 3.47 14.82
CA LYS A 587 25.32 2.32 15.64
C LYS A 587 24.68 1.24 14.77
N SER A 588 24.85 -0.02 15.13
CA SER A 588 24.17 -1.12 14.42
C SER A 588 22.65 -0.99 14.56
N LYS A 589 21.88 -1.57 13.63
CA LYS A 589 20.42 -1.60 13.72
C LYS A 589 19.95 -2.17 15.07
N ARG A 590 20.59 -3.26 15.54
CA ARG A 590 20.27 -3.92 16.80
C ARG A 590 20.44 -2.99 18.00
N ASP A 591 21.60 -2.34 18.09
CA ASP A 591 21.92 -1.47 19.22
C ASP A 591 20.99 -0.27 19.27
N ARG A 592 20.67 0.32 18.11
CA ARG A 592 19.69 1.42 18.02
C ARG A 592 18.31 1.00 18.47
N MET A 593 17.83 -0.16 18.03
CA MET A 593 16.51 -0.66 18.45
C MET A 593 16.48 -1.01 19.94
N ALA A 594 17.57 -1.56 20.49
CA ALA A 594 17.70 -1.85 21.91
C ALA A 594 17.71 -0.57 22.76
N GLU A 595 18.43 0.47 22.33
CA GLU A 595 18.41 1.79 22.96
C GLU A 595 17.01 2.43 22.89
N ALA A 596 16.31 2.28 21.76
CA ALA A 596 14.94 2.76 21.62
C ALA A 596 13.97 2.01 22.56
N LEU A 597 14.16 0.72 22.81
CA LEU A 597 13.39 -0.06 23.80
C LEU A 597 13.72 0.38 25.23
N GLN A 598 14.99 0.62 25.54
CA GLN A 598 15.43 1.16 26.82
C GLN A 598 14.79 2.53 27.09
N ARG A 599 14.83 3.43 26.09
CA ARG A 599 14.20 4.74 26.20
C ARG A 599 12.69 4.64 26.39
N LEU A 600 12.04 3.74 25.65
CA LEU A 600 10.61 3.48 25.80
C LEU A 600 10.27 2.95 27.20
N ALA A 601 11.10 2.05 27.75
CA ALA A 601 10.95 1.53 29.11
C ALA A 601 10.97 2.64 30.16
N GLU A 602 11.90 3.59 30.03
CA GLU A 602 12.01 4.77 30.90
C GLU A 602 10.78 5.67 30.80
N LEU A 603 10.34 5.99 29.57
CA LEU A 603 9.19 6.87 29.33
C LEU A 603 7.88 6.29 29.85
N ILE A 604 7.69 4.98 29.71
CA ILE A 604 6.49 4.28 30.17
C ILE A 604 6.55 4.00 31.68
N GLY A 605 7.76 3.80 32.22
CA GLY A 605 7.98 3.33 33.59
C GLY A 605 7.88 1.81 33.72
N ASP A 606 8.26 1.05 32.68
CA ASP A 606 8.21 -0.40 32.64
C ASP A 606 9.53 -0.98 32.09
N GLN A 607 10.41 -1.40 33.00
CA GLN A 607 11.73 -1.95 32.66
C GLN A 607 11.67 -3.28 31.90
N SER A 608 10.53 -3.98 31.89
CA SER A 608 10.41 -5.20 31.08
C SER A 608 10.56 -4.91 29.58
N ILE A 609 10.20 -3.69 29.14
CA ILE A 609 10.28 -3.26 27.73
C ILE A 609 11.73 -3.27 27.22
N ALA A 610 12.68 -2.83 28.04
CA ALA A 610 14.08 -2.72 27.68
C ALA A 610 14.72 -4.08 27.32
N SER A 611 14.25 -5.15 27.96
CA SER A 611 14.75 -6.51 27.77
C SER A 611 14.14 -7.27 26.59
N ARG A 612 13.19 -6.66 25.87
CA ARG A 612 12.48 -7.32 24.76
C ARG A 612 13.37 -7.42 23.51
N ASP A 613 12.97 -8.26 22.57
CA ASP A 613 13.75 -8.48 21.35
C ASP A 613 13.79 -7.19 20.48
N PRO A 614 14.98 -6.61 20.21
CA PRO A 614 15.12 -5.42 19.39
C PRO A 614 14.76 -5.62 17.91
N TYR A 615 14.64 -6.86 17.42
CA TYR A 615 14.24 -7.13 16.03
C TYR A 615 12.73 -7.28 15.85
N SER A 616 12.01 -7.75 16.87
CA SER A 616 10.55 -7.85 16.84
C SER A 616 9.89 -6.47 16.97
N SER A 617 9.11 -6.08 15.97
CA SER A 617 8.31 -4.85 16.03
C SER A 617 7.32 -4.84 17.19
N LEU A 618 6.88 -6.03 17.66
CA LEU A 618 5.96 -6.20 18.78
C LEU A 618 6.57 -5.78 20.12
N SER A 619 7.89 -5.80 20.23
CA SER A 619 8.60 -5.37 21.44
C SER A 619 8.29 -3.92 21.83
N PHE A 620 7.98 -3.08 20.84
CA PHE A 620 7.61 -1.68 21.03
C PHE A 620 6.15 -1.45 21.40
N SER A 621 5.34 -2.50 21.52
CA SER A 621 3.96 -2.39 21.96
C SER A 621 3.88 -2.04 23.45
N CYS A 622 3.25 -0.92 23.77
CA CYS A 622 2.91 -0.53 25.14
C CYS A 622 1.48 -0.97 25.51
N LEU A 623 0.97 -2.06 24.92
CA LEU A 623 -0.32 -2.60 25.34
C LEU A 623 -0.15 -3.45 26.61
N PRO A 624 -1.03 -3.24 27.61
CA PRO A 624 -1.15 -4.16 28.72
C PRO A 624 -1.48 -5.58 28.25
N SER A 625 -0.98 -6.60 28.97
CA SER A 625 -1.13 -8.01 28.58
C SER A 625 -2.58 -8.49 28.54
N ASP A 626 -3.44 -7.95 29.39
CA ASP A 626 -4.89 -8.18 29.38
C ASP A 626 -5.54 -7.65 28.09
N VAL A 627 -5.09 -6.50 27.58
CA VAL A 627 -5.59 -5.94 26.31
C VAL A 627 -5.11 -6.79 25.13
N VAL A 628 -3.86 -7.24 25.14
CA VAL A 628 -3.34 -8.16 24.11
C VAL A 628 -4.14 -9.46 24.10
N LYS A 629 -4.41 -10.03 25.28
CA LYS A 629 -5.25 -11.22 25.42
C LYS A 629 -6.66 -11.00 24.88
N GLY A 630 -7.32 -9.91 25.29
CA GLY A 630 -8.67 -9.58 24.81
C GLY A 630 -8.74 -9.33 23.30
N GLN A 631 -7.69 -8.75 22.71
CA GLN A 631 -7.57 -8.62 21.25
C GLN A 631 -7.39 -9.98 20.59
N ALA A 632 -6.53 -10.86 21.09
CA ALA A 632 -6.35 -12.19 20.55
C ALA A 632 -7.65 -13.02 20.60
N GLU A 633 -8.40 -12.94 21.70
CA GLU A 633 -9.71 -13.58 21.84
C GLU A 633 -10.74 -13.02 20.85
N SER A 634 -10.79 -11.69 20.71
CA SER A 634 -11.65 -11.02 19.72
C SER A 634 -11.30 -11.44 18.28
N LEU A 635 -10.01 -11.46 17.93
CA LEU A 635 -9.58 -11.90 16.61
C LEU A 635 -9.91 -13.38 16.34
N ALA A 636 -9.77 -14.24 17.35
CA ALA A 636 -10.18 -15.64 17.25
C ALA A 636 -11.70 -15.78 17.01
N LEU A 637 -12.51 -14.93 17.65
CA LEU A 637 -13.96 -14.89 17.43
C LEU A 637 -14.30 -14.49 15.99
N TYR A 638 -13.74 -13.38 15.48
CA TYR A 638 -14.01 -12.91 14.11
C TYR A 638 -13.42 -13.83 13.03
N LYS A 639 -12.39 -14.63 13.35
CA LYS A 639 -11.86 -15.67 12.46
C LYS A 639 -12.85 -16.81 12.20
N LYS A 640 -13.71 -17.14 13.17
CA LYS A 640 -14.67 -18.24 13.04
C LYS A 640 -15.65 -17.96 11.90
N GLY A 641 -15.68 -18.76 10.84
CA GLY A 641 -16.57 -18.57 9.69
C GLY A 641 -16.15 -17.44 8.73
N GLU A 642 -14.92 -16.92 8.84
CA GLU A 642 -14.40 -15.88 7.94
C GLU A 642 -14.36 -16.35 6.47
N SER A 643 -14.06 -17.63 6.21
CA SER A 643 -14.02 -18.20 4.86
C SER A 643 -15.39 -18.29 4.18
N ASP A 644 -16.45 -18.37 4.97
CA ASP A 644 -17.84 -18.55 4.50
C ASP A 644 -18.61 -17.23 4.49
N ALA A 645 -18.00 -16.15 4.98
CA ALA A 645 -18.61 -14.82 5.01
C ALA A 645 -18.73 -14.24 3.59
N PHE A 646 -19.65 -13.28 3.45
CA PHE A 646 -19.95 -12.64 2.17
C PHE A 646 -18.71 -11.98 1.53
N ASP A 647 -18.68 -12.03 0.20
CA ASP A 647 -17.66 -11.41 -0.64
C ASP A 647 -18.34 -10.54 -1.71
N PRO A 648 -18.21 -9.20 -1.64
CA PRO A 648 -18.82 -8.26 -2.58
C PRO A 648 -18.09 -8.20 -3.92
N THR A 649 -17.04 -8.99 -4.12
CA THR A 649 -16.27 -9.00 -5.38
C THR A 649 -16.73 -10.08 -6.34
N GLY A 650 -16.67 -9.76 -7.63
CA GLY A 650 -16.89 -10.72 -8.71
C GLY A 650 -15.75 -11.75 -8.83
N PRO A 651 -15.87 -12.75 -9.73
CA PRO A 651 -14.83 -13.74 -9.95
C PRO A 651 -13.47 -13.18 -10.39
N ASP A 652 -13.44 -11.96 -10.91
CA ASP A 652 -12.25 -11.21 -11.31
C ASP A 652 -11.60 -10.42 -10.15
N GLY A 653 -12.21 -10.47 -8.96
CA GLY A 653 -11.76 -9.76 -7.76
C GLY A 653 -12.05 -8.26 -7.76
N ARG A 654 -12.90 -7.78 -8.68
CA ARG A 654 -13.37 -6.39 -8.73
C ARG A 654 -14.74 -6.26 -8.04
N PRO A 655 -15.14 -5.05 -7.62
CA PRO A 655 -16.52 -4.74 -7.27
C PRO A 655 -17.51 -5.30 -8.29
N ILE A 656 -18.62 -5.88 -7.83
CA ILE A 656 -19.66 -6.40 -8.73
C ILE A 656 -20.32 -5.27 -9.54
N ARG A 657 -20.43 -4.07 -8.95
CA ARG A 657 -20.99 -2.86 -9.53
C ARG A 657 -20.42 -1.62 -8.83
N LYS A 658 -20.74 -0.43 -9.31
CA LYS A 658 -20.55 0.81 -8.53
C LYS A 658 -21.72 1.03 -7.57
N TYR A 659 -21.46 1.68 -6.44
CA TYR A 659 -22.51 2.00 -5.48
C TYR A 659 -23.59 2.93 -6.08
N SER A 660 -23.20 3.91 -6.90
CA SER A 660 -24.13 4.80 -7.59
C SER A 660 -25.09 4.11 -8.57
N GLU A 661 -24.70 2.96 -9.14
CA GLU A 661 -25.51 2.16 -10.09
C GLU A 661 -26.72 1.49 -9.40
N LYS A 662 -26.75 1.43 -8.06
CA LYS A 662 -27.86 0.88 -7.28
C LYS A 662 -29.22 1.51 -7.58
N LYS A 663 -29.24 2.80 -7.98
CA LYS A 663 -30.48 3.54 -8.26
C LYS A 663 -31.24 2.99 -9.47
N ASP A 664 -30.53 2.34 -10.38
CA ASP A 664 -31.10 1.84 -11.63
C ASP A 664 -31.68 0.43 -11.49
N GLU A 665 -31.31 -0.32 -10.44
CA GLU A 665 -31.68 -1.73 -10.28
C GLU A 665 -32.90 -1.97 -9.37
N HIS A 666 -33.20 -1.06 -8.43
CA HIS A 666 -34.36 -1.22 -7.56
C HIS A 666 -35.63 -0.70 -8.24
N TRP A 667 -36.33 -1.60 -8.93
CA TRP A 667 -37.70 -1.39 -9.46
C TRP A 667 -38.69 -0.86 -8.40
N PHE A 668 -38.39 -1.09 -7.10
CA PHE A 668 -39.06 -0.46 -5.97
C PHE A 668 -38.29 0.77 -5.50
N GLN A 669 -38.30 1.85 -6.28
CA GLN A 669 -37.82 3.14 -5.80
C GLN A 669 -38.78 3.65 -4.72
N GLY A 670 -38.42 3.42 -3.45
CA GLY A 670 -38.93 4.25 -2.35
C GLY A 670 -38.55 5.71 -2.63
N GLU A 671 -39.39 6.64 -2.22
CA GLU A 671 -39.20 8.09 -2.44
C GLU A 671 -37.82 8.58 -1.98
N LYS A 672 -37.46 9.82 -2.35
CA LYS A 672 -36.15 10.49 -2.17
C LYS A 672 -35.53 10.38 -0.76
N ASP A 673 -36.31 9.99 0.24
CA ASP A 673 -35.91 9.81 1.63
C ASP A 673 -35.41 8.39 1.96
N GLY A 674 -35.45 7.44 1.01
CA GLY A 674 -34.91 6.09 1.19
C GLY A 674 -35.71 5.20 2.17
N ILE A 675 -36.92 5.62 2.57
CA ILE A 675 -37.78 4.85 3.45
C ILE A 675 -38.72 4.01 2.58
N SER A 676 -38.46 2.70 2.52
CA SER A 676 -39.43 1.75 1.97
C SER A 676 -40.64 1.65 2.91
N TYR A 677 -41.83 2.05 2.44
CA TYR A 677 -43.10 1.98 3.17
C TYR A 677 -43.54 0.56 3.57
N ALA A 678 -42.79 -0.48 3.18
CA ALA A 678 -43.04 -1.85 3.63
C ALA A 678 -42.72 -2.08 5.12
N SER A 679 -42.20 -1.09 5.86
CA SER A 679 -41.86 -1.21 7.30
C SER A 679 -42.60 -0.22 8.22
N THR A 680 -43.66 0.45 7.76
CA THR A 680 -44.45 1.36 8.61
C THR A 680 -45.54 0.65 9.40
N THR A 681 -45.24 0.20 10.62
CA THR A 681 -46.30 0.00 11.64
C THR A 681 -45.91 0.41 13.07
N PHE A 682 -44.72 0.97 13.31
CA PHE A 682 -44.37 1.44 14.66
C PHE A 682 -43.62 2.77 14.64
N THR A 683 -44.31 3.88 14.40
CA THR A 683 -44.12 5.16 15.14
C THR A 683 -44.97 6.28 14.51
N LYS A 684 -46.17 6.50 15.06
CA LYS A 684 -46.81 7.81 15.08
C LYS A 684 -47.21 8.09 16.52
N LEU A 685 -46.46 8.96 17.21
CA LEU A 685 -47.04 9.96 18.13
C LEU A 685 -46.01 11.05 18.46
N GLY A 686 -46.21 12.22 17.84
CA GLY A 686 -45.94 13.59 18.28
C GLY A 686 -44.68 13.96 19.07
N LYS A 687 -43.95 14.97 18.56
CA LYS A 687 -44.03 16.35 19.10
C LYS A 687 -43.30 17.35 18.20
N GLN A 688 -43.92 18.52 18.07
CA GLN A 688 -43.55 19.64 17.22
C GLN A 688 -42.39 20.48 17.81
N ASN A 689 -41.62 21.08 16.89
CA ASN A 689 -40.92 22.37 16.89
C ASN A 689 -40.52 22.98 18.24
N LEU A 690 -39.22 23.21 18.41
CA LEU A 690 -38.64 24.43 19.02
C LEU A 690 -37.15 24.56 18.63
N GLU A 691 -36.78 25.74 18.13
CA GLU A 691 -35.43 26.19 17.74
C GLU A 691 -34.43 26.22 18.91
N PRO A 692 -33.12 25.98 18.71
CA PRO A 692 -32.12 26.15 19.76
C PRO A 692 -31.37 27.49 19.64
N HIS A 693 -31.51 28.31 20.67
CA HIS A 693 -30.61 29.44 20.95
C HIS A 693 -29.34 28.93 21.66
N GLU A 694 -28.18 29.24 21.09
CA GLU A 694 -26.87 28.90 21.61
C GLU A 694 -26.52 29.77 22.84
N ARG A 695 -26.35 29.16 24.02
CA ARG A 695 -25.70 29.79 25.19
C ARG A 695 -24.57 28.89 25.69
N GLN A 696 -23.38 29.46 25.71
CA GLN A 696 -22.19 28.89 26.33
C GLN A 696 -22.40 28.72 27.84
N LEU A 697 -22.12 27.53 28.36
CA LEU A 697 -22.06 27.23 29.79
C LEU A 697 -20.64 26.76 30.17
N PRO A 698 -20.17 27.06 31.40
CA PRO A 698 -18.86 26.67 31.89
C PRO A 698 -18.84 25.19 32.30
N MET A 699 -17.73 24.51 32.00
CA MET A 699 -17.55 23.09 32.32
C MET A 699 -16.99 22.85 33.73
N PRO A 700 -17.39 21.76 34.39
CA PRO A 700 -16.88 21.35 35.71
C PRO A 700 -15.44 20.81 35.62
N ALA A 701 -14.71 20.96 36.71
CA ALA A 701 -13.37 20.42 36.91
C ALA A 701 -13.36 18.88 36.86
N SER A 702 -12.23 18.34 36.44
CA SER A 702 -11.97 16.94 36.11
C SER A 702 -12.12 15.94 37.26
N ASP A 703 -13.08 15.02 37.14
CA ASP A 703 -13.04 13.72 37.83
C ASP A 703 -12.33 12.66 36.97
N SER A 704 -11.66 11.73 37.64
CA SER A 704 -10.70 10.75 37.09
C SER A 704 -11.23 9.88 35.94
N SER A 705 -10.73 10.13 34.73
CA SER A 705 -11.04 9.40 33.47
C SER A 705 -10.55 7.93 33.39
N GLY A 706 -10.13 7.31 34.50
CA GLY A 706 -9.58 5.95 34.49
C GLY A 706 -10.61 4.85 34.17
N ASP A 707 -11.87 5.03 34.58
CA ASP A 707 -12.85 3.93 34.63
C ASP A 707 -13.56 3.68 33.28
N LEU A 708 -13.72 4.71 32.44
CA LEU A 708 -14.39 4.59 31.14
C LEU A 708 -13.59 3.75 30.12
N ALA A 709 -12.26 3.84 30.16
CA ALA A 709 -11.40 3.02 29.31
C ALA A 709 -11.49 1.53 29.69
N HIS A 710 -11.63 1.22 30.98
CA HIS A 710 -11.87 -0.16 31.42
C HIS A 710 -13.28 -0.65 31.06
N GLN A 711 -14.32 0.19 31.17
CA GLN A 711 -15.68 -0.21 30.80
C GLN A 711 -15.85 -0.47 29.28
N GLY A 712 -15.23 0.33 28.42
CA GLY A 712 -15.22 0.08 26.96
C GLY A 712 -14.48 -1.22 26.59
N ARG A 713 -13.40 -1.53 27.31
CA ARG A 713 -12.61 -2.77 27.15
C ARG A 713 -13.35 -4.02 27.63
N LEU A 714 -14.06 -3.93 28.76
CA LEU A 714 -14.86 -5.04 29.32
C LEU A 714 -16.05 -5.44 28.42
N ARG A 715 -16.69 -4.48 27.74
CA ARG A 715 -17.83 -4.78 26.84
C ARG A 715 -17.45 -5.69 25.66
N ARG A 716 -16.22 -5.57 25.16
CA ARG A 716 -15.74 -6.31 23.98
C ARG A 716 -15.52 -7.81 24.26
N ALA A 717 -15.19 -8.17 25.51
CA ALA A 717 -15.08 -9.56 25.96
C ALA A 717 -16.45 -10.26 26.14
N THR A 718 -17.55 -9.50 26.18
CA THR A 718 -18.91 -10.03 26.43
C THR A 718 -19.81 -10.06 25.21
N ILE A 719 -19.26 -9.91 23.99
CA ILE A 719 -20.04 -10.11 22.76
C ILE A 719 -20.39 -11.60 22.66
N SER A 720 -21.58 -11.94 23.14
CA SER A 720 -22.11 -13.29 23.04
C SER A 720 -22.28 -13.65 21.56
N PRO A 721 -21.77 -14.80 21.08
CA PRO A 721 -22.00 -15.27 19.72
C PRO A 721 -23.49 -15.32 19.36
N ASN A 722 -24.36 -15.54 20.36
CA ASN A 722 -25.81 -15.63 20.19
C ASN A 722 -26.50 -14.26 20.02
N ALA A 723 -25.78 -13.14 20.16
CA ALA A 723 -26.32 -11.82 19.84
C ALA A 723 -26.37 -11.56 18.31
N VAL A 724 -25.64 -12.35 17.52
CA VAL A 724 -25.54 -12.21 16.05
C VAL A 724 -26.78 -12.79 15.33
N ASP A 725 -27.50 -13.72 15.96
CA ASP A 725 -28.72 -14.32 15.39
C ASP A 725 -29.98 -13.43 15.52
N LYS A 726 -29.85 -12.19 16.04
CA LYS A 726 -30.94 -11.23 16.02
C LYS A 726 -30.96 -10.56 14.63
N PRO A 727 -32.07 -10.66 13.86
CA PRO A 727 -32.17 -10.03 12.55
C PRO A 727 -31.83 -8.54 12.66
N ALA A 728 -30.98 -8.07 11.74
CA ALA A 728 -30.45 -6.71 11.70
C ALA A 728 -31.55 -5.67 12.01
N ILE A 729 -31.34 -4.94 13.10
CA ILE A 729 -32.24 -3.85 13.49
C ILE A 729 -32.08 -2.75 12.44
N LYS A 730 -33.05 -2.61 11.54
CA LYS A 730 -33.15 -1.52 10.56
C LYS A 730 -33.45 -0.16 11.21
N GLY A 731 -32.59 0.30 12.12
CA GLY A 731 -32.63 1.63 12.70
C GLY A 731 -31.50 2.49 12.14
N SER A 732 -31.80 3.68 11.62
CA SER A 732 -30.77 4.60 11.11
C SER A 732 -29.86 5.12 12.23
N MET A 733 -28.54 5.08 12.00
CA MET A 733 -27.48 5.64 12.84
C MET A 733 -27.71 7.11 13.22
N ALA A 734 -28.39 7.88 12.35
CA ALA A 734 -28.74 9.28 12.60
C ALA A 734 -29.52 9.47 13.92
N LYS A 735 -30.28 8.45 14.35
CA LYS A 735 -31.03 8.48 15.60
C LYS A 735 -30.11 8.36 16.83
N VAL A 736 -28.99 7.65 16.76
CA VAL A 736 -28.02 7.52 17.86
C VAL A 736 -27.23 8.82 18.04
N VAL A 737 -26.89 9.49 16.94
CA VAL A 737 -26.20 10.80 16.95
C VAL A 737 -27.13 11.90 17.48
N GLY A 738 -28.41 11.91 17.09
CA GLY A 738 -29.37 12.93 17.54
C GLY A 738 -29.96 12.73 18.93
N SER A 739 -30.00 11.49 19.47
CA SER A 739 -30.69 11.21 20.74
C SER A 739 -29.82 11.35 21.99
N ASN A 740 -28.49 11.28 21.87
CA ASN A 740 -27.58 11.34 23.02
C ASN A 740 -27.24 12.75 23.52
N THR A 741 -27.59 13.80 22.78
CA THR A 741 -27.37 15.20 23.20
C THR A 741 -28.47 15.76 24.10
N SER A 742 -29.64 15.08 24.20
CA SER A 742 -30.83 15.66 24.86
C SER A 742 -31.43 14.84 26.00
N ALA A 743 -31.05 13.56 26.21
CA ALA A 743 -31.83 12.67 27.09
C ALA A 743 -31.18 12.26 28.44
N SER A 744 -30.00 12.75 28.82
CA SER A 744 -29.31 12.33 30.05
C SER A 744 -29.57 13.18 31.31
N PHE A 745 -30.38 14.25 31.25
CA PHE A 745 -30.43 15.25 32.35
C PHE A 745 -31.79 15.41 33.07
N GLN A 746 -32.82 14.62 32.74
CA GLN A 746 -34.15 14.77 33.37
C GLN A 746 -34.50 13.73 34.46
N ARG A 747 -33.53 12.95 34.97
CA ARG A 747 -33.80 11.92 36.01
C ARG A 747 -32.96 12.02 37.28
N MET A 748 -32.46 13.22 37.60
CA MET A 748 -31.86 13.51 38.92
C MET A 748 -32.30 14.87 39.48
N LEU A 749 -33.59 15.18 39.35
CA LEU A 749 -34.28 16.13 40.23
C LEU A 749 -35.71 15.64 40.46
N LYS A 750 -35.83 14.60 41.27
CA LYS A 750 -36.91 14.35 42.23
C LYS A 750 -36.36 13.54 43.39
#